data_AF-A0A524IMJ4-F1
#
_entry.id   AF-A0A524IMJ4-F1
#
_cell.length_a   1.000
_cell.length_b   1.000
_cell.length_c   1.000
_cell.angle_alpha   90.00
_cell.angle_beta   90.00
_cell.angle_gamma   90.00
#
_symmetry.space_group_name_H-M   'P 1'
#
loop_
_entity.id
_entity.type
_entity.pdbx_description
1 polymer ?
#
loop_
_entity_poly.entity_id
_entity_poly.type
_entity_poly.pdbx_seq_one_letter_code
_entity_poly.pdbx_strand_id
1 'polypeptide(L)'
;MKSRHLLSHYIPLAVHNPFSGAPVLSAGETGSTMEDAEACLEGAPLSGTVLAASYQTRGVGRKEGRIWHAEKGMNLLFTLLVNKEDINLQPQLVPLAAGLGLSRFLENEYAVAPLIKWPNDVLIDGKKIAGILCRFNGGWFLVGIGVNINQAAFPARLQNPATSLYLETGTITDPVSLLPRLLQNLRESLSDGGWREEVQSRLFGTGKEVLVCGGRRPDDGVAGDYPAVIRGIDEEGRLLVTSRDSAELIALAGGEISIARLNPGLHRKITQHMTELLGSLRESFDKSPGFTQNLGAVYTALTRLPGLSLPDSFSLGRYAAAFVEKLPGPDPKEMSFFSDEPRSFKTGGRLLDLWFMEIFWMMRFRAGPGPWVKEETSLSEEDHAAVLRGALRSGVKTGLPFILRHPDVSSVSGSYAADLLRLHIHDGGREEIIKALKDRVPPRPGQEGMLLFLLQVSAELRLPVFGKSLLRRLLTEPGGDGGLFFAALAFVDRLAMRNFIPLLEEQLFGIRTGEARKLLLISALAGLYAGAPGGLPNYLPAVSEKLSAGLDASRLLLNHLECCLRGGGGNADSGRGLRVLQCSCIDRSRMPGEGNSGGMNVFILALGDALAREPGIGTVYTLQMVNLAEPLHLESLLEERTPGHVVIGVPVYLPEGINQFSLMKRQYHIEHWAERTLSLYGIKPDLFHLRYTHNGSMALMNAARRMKVPAVFTLTSDPHVQLSQKYGQFSASGGQPEDLSFDLHRVFLSDRILSGADGVVVLSQGHGLGNIYSFFPQFGLDPQLSKKPLKLVSEGIDMSTEGLPGFSREDFMRLMSSQDYDGPGFPFRLDREHVDRPCILNAGRLHPVKQQHLLAEAWISSGLWKVYNLVIVGGKAVNPGKEERDIIEKIALLAAGNPQVKGRFAVLGAMENRKLRSLEHWITENIAGPLPHVYACSSYKEEFGIAILEAMEAGFLMFGPVRGGLPGYITHGENGFLMKTDSAEDIADTLSSILLSGTGDTRKLREIALHGSREIREHYNISRVVRDYSSFYKEVVRHGM
;
A
#
# COMPACT_ATOMS: atom_id res chain seq x y z
N MET A 1 -14.94 -47.19 12.31
CA MET A 1 -15.57 -46.17 13.19
C MET A 1 -15.03 -44.75 12.96
N LYS A 2 -13.87 -44.52 12.31
CA LYS A 2 -13.35 -43.16 12.01
C LYS A 2 -14.03 -42.47 10.80
N SER A 3 -14.49 -43.20 9.79
CA SER A 3 -15.12 -42.62 8.59
C SER A 3 -16.51 -41.98 8.79
N ARG A 4 -17.32 -42.45 9.77
CA ARG A 4 -18.67 -41.90 10.02
C ARG A 4 -18.68 -40.51 10.67
N HIS A 5 -17.60 -40.07 11.32
CA HIS A 5 -17.54 -38.76 11.96
C HIS A 5 -17.08 -37.63 11.03
N LEU A 6 -16.24 -37.94 10.03
CA LEU A 6 -15.68 -36.94 9.09
C LEU A 6 -16.74 -36.33 8.16
N LEU A 7 -17.73 -37.11 7.71
CA LEU A 7 -18.78 -36.65 6.78
C LEU A 7 -20.04 -36.11 7.48
N SER A 8 -20.02 -35.94 8.81
CA SER A 8 -21.20 -35.51 9.58
C SER A 8 -21.73 -34.10 9.20
N HIS A 9 -20.90 -33.30 8.52
CA HIS A 9 -21.24 -31.95 8.06
C HIS A 9 -21.58 -31.88 6.55
N TYR A 10 -21.53 -33.02 5.84
CA TYR A 10 -21.94 -33.12 4.44
C TYR A 10 -23.43 -33.47 4.33
N ILE A 11 -24.16 -32.72 3.51
CA ILE A 11 -25.59 -32.90 3.30
C ILE A 11 -25.82 -33.38 1.86
N PRO A 12 -26.70 -34.37 1.62
CA PRO A 12 -27.07 -34.77 0.27
C PRO A 12 -27.68 -33.61 -0.52
N LEU A 13 -27.18 -33.38 -1.73
CA LEU A 13 -27.78 -32.47 -2.70
C LEU A 13 -28.79 -33.22 -3.56
N ALA A 14 -30.00 -32.67 -3.67
CA ALA A 14 -31.05 -33.19 -4.55
C ALA A 14 -30.81 -32.81 -6.02
N VAL A 15 -29.66 -33.20 -6.56
CA VAL A 15 -29.25 -32.96 -7.95
C VAL A 15 -29.14 -34.29 -8.70
N HIS A 16 -29.45 -34.28 -10.00
CA HIS A 16 -29.31 -35.48 -10.81
C HIS A 16 -27.84 -35.87 -10.96
N ASN A 17 -27.50 -37.10 -10.58
CA ASN A 17 -26.18 -37.69 -10.82
C ASN A 17 -26.28 -38.70 -11.97
N PRO A 18 -25.57 -38.49 -13.09
CA PRO A 18 -25.58 -39.44 -14.21
C PRO A 18 -24.85 -40.74 -13.89
N PHE A 19 -24.09 -40.82 -12.80
CA PHE A 19 -23.54 -42.07 -12.30
C PHE A 19 -24.58 -42.77 -11.40
N SER A 20 -25.12 -43.89 -11.89
CA SER A 20 -26.31 -44.54 -11.32
C SER A 20 -26.16 -44.86 -9.84
N GLY A 21 -27.07 -44.32 -9.01
CA GLY A 21 -27.14 -44.59 -7.57
C GLY A 21 -26.10 -43.88 -6.70
N ALA A 22 -25.15 -43.15 -7.27
CA ALA A 22 -24.09 -42.48 -6.51
C ALA A 22 -24.55 -41.12 -5.95
N PRO A 23 -24.28 -40.81 -4.67
CA PRO A 23 -24.73 -39.55 -4.06
C PRO A 23 -23.85 -38.36 -4.46
N VAL A 24 -24.47 -37.18 -4.50
CA VAL A 24 -23.77 -35.88 -4.49
C VAL A 24 -23.95 -35.27 -3.10
N LEU A 25 -22.85 -35.08 -2.39
CA LEU A 25 -22.84 -34.54 -1.03
C LEU A 25 -22.17 -33.16 -1.04
N SER A 26 -22.69 -32.20 -0.26
CA SER A 26 -22.13 -30.86 -0.17
C SER A 26 -21.95 -30.39 1.26
N ALA A 27 -20.84 -29.69 1.49
CA ALA A 27 -20.54 -29.00 2.74
C ALA A 27 -20.49 -27.47 2.52
N GLY A 28 -20.88 -26.70 3.54
CA GLY A 28 -20.68 -25.24 3.52
C GLY A 28 -19.20 -24.85 3.54
N GLU A 29 -18.36 -25.65 4.18
CA GLU A 29 -16.92 -25.43 4.31
C GLU A 29 -16.21 -26.75 4.66
N THR A 30 -15.04 -26.99 4.09
CA THR A 30 -14.16 -28.12 4.46
C THR A 30 -12.68 -27.72 4.44
N GLY A 31 -11.81 -28.57 4.98
CA GLY A 31 -10.36 -28.50 4.75
C GLY A 31 -10.02 -28.70 3.28
N SER A 32 -10.43 -29.83 2.70
CA SER A 32 -10.17 -30.18 1.30
C SER A 32 -11.11 -31.31 0.86
N THR A 33 -11.86 -31.13 -0.23
CA THR A 33 -12.72 -32.19 -0.80
C THR A 33 -11.92 -33.40 -1.27
N MET A 34 -10.61 -33.22 -1.54
CA MET A 34 -9.69 -34.32 -1.88
C MET A 34 -9.37 -35.18 -0.65
N GLU A 35 -9.07 -34.57 0.49
CA GLU A 35 -8.81 -35.29 1.74
C GLU A 35 -10.07 -36.02 2.22
N ASP A 36 -11.23 -35.36 2.11
CA ASP A 36 -12.52 -35.96 2.46
C ASP A 36 -12.85 -37.16 1.56
N ALA A 37 -12.59 -37.05 0.25
CA ALA A 37 -12.81 -38.14 -0.70
C ALA A 37 -11.89 -39.34 -0.42
N GLU A 38 -10.65 -39.09 -0.02
CA GLU A 38 -9.70 -40.13 0.36
C GLU A 38 -10.17 -40.88 1.63
N ALA A 39 -10.70 -40.15 2.61
CA ALA A 39 -11.30 -40.75 3.80
C ALA A 39 -12.58 -41.56 3.48
N CYS A 40 -13.34 -41.18 2.45
CA CYS A 40 -14.53 -41.92 2.00
C CYS A 40 -14.22 -43.32 1.46
N LEU A 41 -13.00 -43.59 0.99
CA LEU A 41 -12.64 -44.89 0.40
C LEU A 41 -12.81 -46.05 1.38
N GLU A 42 -12.56 -45.83 2.68
CA GLU A 42 -12.77 -46.82 3.74
C GLU A 42 -14.23 -47.32 3.80
N GLY A 43 -15.18 -46.52 3.31
CA GLY A 43 -16.60 -46.84 3.28
C GLY A 43 -17.07 -47.61 2.05
N ALA A 44 -16.18 -47.95 1.11
CA ALA A 44 -16.50 -48.53 -0.19
C ALA A 44 -17.60 -47.73 -0.93
N PRO A 45 -17.31 -46.48 -1.33
CA PRO A 45 -18.30 -45.60 -1.95
C PRO A 45 -18.77 -46.17 -3.29
N LEU A 46 -19.91 -45.68 -3.79
CA LEU A 46 -20.34 -45.98 -5.16
C LEU A 46 -19.52 -45.17 -6.16
N SER A 47 -19.18 -45.78 -7.29
CA SER A 47 -18.54 -45.07 -8.41
C SER A 47 -19.45 -43.97 -8.93
N GLY A 48 -18.89 -42.76 -9.03
CA GLY A 48 -19.63 -41.53 -9.30
C GLY A 48 -20.02 -40.71 -8.07
N THR A 49 -19.58 -41.10 -6.86
CA THR A 49 -19.82 -40.30 -5.65
C THR A 49 -19.12 -38.95 -5.76
N VAL A 50 -19.81 -37.87 -5.41
CA VAL A 50 -19.27 -36.50 -5.47
C VAL A 50 -19.28 -35.87 -4.08
N LEU A 51 -18.15 -35.29 -3.68
CA LEU A 51 -18.05 -34.41 -2.52
C LEU A 51 -17.78 -32.99 -3.00
N ALA A 52 -18.72 -32.08 -2.77
CA ALA A 52 -18.63 -30.67 -3.12
C ALA A 52 -18.51 -29.79 -1.86
N ALA A 53 -17.92 -28.61 -2.00
CA ALA A 53 -17.87 -27.63 -0.92
C ALA A 53 -18.03 -26.21 -1.44
N SER A 54 -18.73 -25.37 -0.66
CA SER A 54 -18.82 -23.92 -0.98
C SER A 54 -17.51 -23.18 -0.72
N TYR A 55 -16.62 -23.74 0.10
CA TYR A 55 -15.30 -23.19 0.39
C TYR A 55 -14.33 -24.26 0.92
N GLN A 56 -13.05 -24.14 0.58
CA GLN A 56 -11.97 -24.99 1.08
C GLN A 56 -10.90 -24.13 1.78
N THR A 57 -10.64 -24.41 3.06
CA THR A 57 -9.62 -23.67 3.85
C THR A 57 -8.18 -24.13 3.54
N ARG A 58 -8.01 -25.37 3.06
CA ARG A 58 -6.74 -25.97 2.64
C ARG A 58 -6.83 -26.52 1.22
N GLY A 59 -7.47 -25.77 0.31
CA GLY A 59 -7.53 -26.15 -1.10
C GLY A 59 -6.12 -26.27 -1.71
N VAL A 60 -5.74 -27.48 -2.12
CA VAL A 60 -4.39 -27.79 -2.61
C VAL A 60 -4.29 -27.79 -4.13
N GLY A 61 -3.18 -27.30 -4.66
CA GLY A 61 -2.76 -27.49 -6.05
C GLY A 61 -1.94 -28.78 -6.25
N ARG A 62 -1.52 -29.04 -7.49
CA ARG A 62 -0.78 -30.27 -7.87
C ARG A 62 0.62 -30.39 -7.24
N LYS A 63 1.29 -29.26 -6.94
CA LYS A 63 2.61 -29.22 -6.29
C LYS A 63 2.47 -28.68 -4.88
N GLU A 64 3.33 -29.17 -3.98
CA GLU A 64 3.42 -28.70 -2.60
C GLU A 64 3.58 -27.17 -2.54
N GLY A 65 2.82 -26.52 -1.65
CA GLY A 65 2.82 -25.07 -1.49
C GLY A 65 1.96 -24.27 -2.48
N ARG A 66 1.32 -24.89 -3.49
CA ARG A 66 0.32 -24.18 -4.32
C ARG A 66 -1.08 -24.28 -3.71
N ILE A 67 -1.74 -23.13 -3.57
CA ILE A 67 -3.08 -23.01 -2.99
C ILE A 67 -4.08 -22.73 -4.11
N TRP A 68 -5.23 -23.40 -4.08
CA TRP A 68 -6.37 -23.03 -4.92
C TRP A 68 -7.12 -21.86 -4.27
N HIS A 69 -7.06 -20.68 -4.90
CA HIS A 69 -7.76 -19.49 -4.41
C HIS A 69 -9.21 -19.50 -4.88
N ALA A 70 -10.14 -19.53 -3.94
CA ALA A 70 -11.57 -19.43 -4.21
C ALA A 70 -12.23 -18.49 -3.18
N GLU A 71 -13.11 -17.61 -3.63
CA GLU A 71 -14.02 -16.89 -2.73
C GLU A 71 -15.18 -17.81 -2.30
N LYS A 72 -15.61 -17.67 -1.04
CA LYS A 72 -16.66 -18.51 -0.44
C LYS A 72 -17.97 -18.37 -1.21
N GLY A 73 -18.52 -19.49 -1.68
CA GLY A 73 -19.77 -19.57 -2.43
C GLY A 73 -19.70 -19.11 -3.89
N MET A 74 -18.54 -18.66 -4.38
CA MET A 74 -18.41 -18.09 -5.72
C MET A 74 -18.01 -19.12 -6.79
N ASN A 75 -17.52 -20.30 -6.39
CA ASN A 75 -16.87 -21.25 -7.29
C ASN A 75 -17.40 -22.66 -7.06
N LEU A 76 -17.27 -23.50 -8.08
CA LEU A 76 -17.62 -24.91 -7.98
C LEU A 76 -16.37 -25.70 -7.61
N LEU A 77 -16.34 -26.24 -6.39
CA LEU A 77 -15.22 -27.02 -5.85
C LEU A 77 -15.75 -28.41 -5.47
N PHE A 78 -15.26 -29.46 -6.13
CA PHE A 78 -15.69 -30.82 -5.83
C PHE A 78 -14.62 -31.87 -6.16
N THR A 79 -14.76 -33.06 -5.57
CA THR A 79 -14.02 -34.26 -5.93
C THR A 79 -15.00 -35.36 -6.34
N LEU A 80 -14.80 -35.91 -7.54
CA LEU A 80 -15.53 -37.06 -8.08
C LEU A 80 -14.73 -38.34 -7.85
N LEU A 81 -15.35 -39.36 -7.25
CA LEU A 81 -14.76 -40.68 -7.05
C LEU A 81 -15.20 -41.62 -8.17
N VAL A 82 -14.24 -42.21 -8.89
CA VAL A 82 -14.51 -43.15 -9.99
C VAL A 82 -13.70 -44.42 -9.78
N ASN A 83 -14.35 -45.58 -9.83
CA ASN A 83 -13.64 -46.85 -9.74
C ASN A 83 -12.85 -47.11 -11.03
N LYS A 84 -11.61 -47.61 -10.92
CA LYS A 84 -10.76 -47.95 -12.07
C LYS A 84 -11.39 -48.98 -13.01
N GLU A 85 -12.24 -49.86 -12.48
CA GLU A 85 -12.94 -50.89 -13.25
C GLU A 85 -14.03 -50.31 -14.16
N ASP A 86 -14.57 -49.14 -13.81
CA ASP A 86 -15.65 -48.47 -14.59
C ASP A 86 -15.12 -47.60 -15.73
N ILE A 87 -13.79 -47.36 -15.80
CA ILE A 87 -13.18 -46.53 -16.85
C ILE A 87 -11.98 -47.22 -17.50
N ASN A 88 -11.94 -47.20 -18.83
CA ASN A 88 -10.85 -47.79 -19.61
C ASN A 88 -9.74 -46.77 -19.94
N LEU A 89 -9.35 -45.96 -18.94
CA LEU A 89 -8.27 -44.99 -19.04
C LEU A 89 -7.11 -45.35 -18.12
N GLN A 90 -5.89 -45.10 -18.59
CA GLN A 90 -4.69 -45.15 -17.76
C GLN A 90 -4.67 -43.93 -16.81
N PRO A 91 -4.12 -44.04 -15.58
CA PRO A 91 -4.16 -42.97 -14.59
C PRO A 91 -3.68 -41.60 -15.07
N GLN A 92 -2.63 -41.57 -15.90
CA GLN A 92 -2.06 -40.35 -16.46
C GLN A 92 -2.97 -39.63 -17.46
N LEU A 93 -3.95 -40.32 -18.04
CA LEU A 93 -4.90 -39.76 -19.02
C LEU A 93 -6.12 -39.10 -18.36
N VAL A 94 -6.44 -39.48 -17.13
CA VAL A 94 -7.64 -39.03 -16.41
C VAL A 94 -7.71 -37.49 -16.28
N PRO A 95 -6.62 -36.75 -15.97
CA PRO A 95 -6.67 -35.28 -15.94
C PRO A 95 -7.01 -34.64 -17.29
N LEU A 96 -6.50 -35.20 -18.40
CA LEU A 96 -6.77 -34.70 -19.76
C LEU A 96 -8.20 -35.02 -20.18
N ALA A 97 -8.67 -36.23 -19.90
CA ALA A 97 -10.06 -36.64 -20.16
C ALA A 97 -11.06 -35.78 -19.37
N ALA A 98 -10.81 -35.55 -18.07
CA ALA A 98 -11.63 -34.65 -17.26
C ALA A 98 -11.57 -33.19 -17.78
N GLY A 99 -10.41 -32.74 -18.27
CA GLY A 99 -10.24 -31.45 -18.92
C GLY A 99 -11.05 -31.32 -20.21
N LEU A 100 -11.12 -32.40 -21.00
CA LEU A 100 -11.95 -32.48 -22.18
C LEU A 100 -13.45 -32.45 -21.83
N GLY A 101 -13.89 -33.23 -20.84
CA GLY A 101 -15.28 -33.21 -20.36
C GLY A 101 -15.72 -31.82 -19.89
N LEU A 102 -14.88 -31.14 -19.11
CA LEU A 102 -15.14 -29.76 -18.71
C LEU A 102 -15.15 -28.79 -19.90
N SER A 103 -14.24 -28.97 -20.86
CA SER A 103 -14.17 -28.14 -22.06
C SER A 103 -15.45 -28.28 -22.91
N ARG A 104 -15.92 -29.52 -23.15
CA ARG A 104 -17.17 -29.80 -23.87
C ARG A 104 -18.37 -29.15 -23.16
N PHE A 105 -18.44 -29.27 -21.83
CA PHE A 105 -19.49 -28.63 -21.03
C PHE A 105 -19.49 -27.10 -21.19
N LEU A 106 -18.33 -26.45 -21.04
CA LEU A 106 -18.22 -24.98 -21.14
C LEU A 106 -18.56 -24.48 -22.56
N GLU A 107 -18.09 -25.18 -23.60
CA GLU A 107 -18.36 -24.86 -24.99
C GLU A 107 -19.86 -24.97 -25.32
N ASN A 108 -20.51 -26.07 -24.91
CA ASN A 108 -21.92 -26.34 -25.20
C ASN A 108 -22.88 -25.42 -24.44
N GLU A 109 -22.59 -25.09 -23.19
CA GLU A 109 -23.51 -24.33 -22.33
C GLU A 109 -23.31 -22.81 -22.39
N TYR A 110 -22.09 -22.35 -22.70
CA TYR A 110 -21.72 -20.94 -22.59
C TYR A 110 -21.10 -20.33 -23.84
N ALA A 111 -20.98 -21.11 -24.94
CA ALA A 111 -20.44 -20.65 -26.21
C ALA A 111 -19.03 -20.01 -26.10
N VAL A 112 -18.23 -20.46 -25.13
CA VAL A 112 -16.82 -20.08 -24.96
C VAL A 112 -15.90 -21.09 -25.65
N ALA A 113 -14.65 -20.69 -25.94
CA ALA A 113 -13.66 -21.54 -26.59
C ALA A 113 -12.57 -22.02 -25.61
N PRO A 114 -12.82 -23.05 -24.78
CA PRO A 114 -11.86 -23.53 -23.80
C PRO A 114 -10.69 -24.28 -24.46
N LEU A 115 -9.48 -24.01 -23.97
CA LEU A 115 -8.24 -24.69 -24.34
C LEU A 115 -7.65 -25.45 -23.14
N ILE A 116 -7.06 -26.60 -23.39
CA ILE A 116 -6.44 -27.45 -22.39
C ILE A 116 -4.95 -27.12 -22.31
N LYS A 117 -4.50 -26.56 -21.19
CA LYS A 117 -3.08 -26.42 -20.85
C LYS A 117 -2.62 -27.68 -20.13
N TRP A 118 -1.73 -28.42 -20.78
CA TRP A 118 -1.16 -29.65 -20.23
C TRP A 118 -0.45 -29.41 -18.88
N PRO A 119 -0.63 -30.32 -17.89
CA PRO A 119 -1.40 -31.55 -17.96
C PRO A 119 -2.86 -31.44 -17.48
N ASN A 120 -3.29 -30.31 -16.91
CA ASN A 120 -4.45 -30.33 -16.01
C ASN A 120 -5.21 -29.00 -15.82
N ASP A 121 -4.93 -27.99 -16.65
CA ASP A 121 -5.57 -26.68 -16.55
C ASP A 121 -6.46 -26.42 -17.77
N VAL A 122 -7.64 -25.82 -17.57
CA VAL A 122 -8.51 -25.34 -18.66
C VAL A 122 -8.47 -23.82 -18.69
N LEU A 123 -8.27 -23.26 -19.88
CA LEU A 123 -8.12 -21.84 -20.12
C LEU A 123 -9.20 -21.30 -21.07
N ILE A 124 -9.63 -20.06 -20.88
CA ILE A 124 -10.38 -19.25 -21.85
C ILE A 124 -9.55 -17.99 -22.13
N ASP A 125 -9.33 -17.66 -23.40
CA ASP A 125 -8.48 -16.54 -23.83
C ASP A 125 -7.08 -16.52 -23.18
N GLY A 126 -6.52 -17.70 -22.95
CA GLY A 126 -5.21 -17.88 -22.32
C GLY A 126 -5.20 -17.64 -20.80
N LYS A 127 -6.36 -17.41 -20.17
CA LYS A 127 -6.54 -17.28 -18.72
C LYS A 127 -7.18 -18.52 -18.13
N LYS A 128 -6.72 -18.97 -16.97
CA LYS A 128 -7.20 -20.17 -16.29
C LYS A 128 -8.59 -20.00 -15.70
N ILE A 129 -9.54 -20.81 -16.18
CA ILE A 129 -10.90 -20.90 -15.62
C ILE A 129 -11.04 -22.09 -14.65
N ALA A 130 -10.28 -23.16 -14.87
CA ALA A 130 -10.37 -24.36 -14.03
C ALA A 130 -9.03 -25.09 -13.89
N GLY A 131 -8.91 -25.85 -12.81
CA GLY A 131 -7.80 -26.77 -12.58
C GLY A 131 -8.30 -28.10 -12.07
N ILE A 132 -7.62 -29.15 -12.52
CA ILE A 132 -7.99 -30.54 -12.26
C ILE A 132 -6.85 -31.20 -11.50
N LEU A 133 -7.16 -31.88 -10.41
CA LEU A 133 -6.21 -32.64 -9.62
C LEU A 133 -6.70 -34.07 -9.54
N CYS A 134 -5.94 -35.02 -10.08
CA CYS A 134 -6.28 -36.43 -10.00
C CYS A 134 -5.32 -37.15 -9.05
N ARG A 135 -5.86 -37.97 -8.15
CA ARG A 135 -5.10 -38.95 -7.36
C ARG A 135 -5.63 -40.35 -7.67
N PHE A 136 -4.74 -41.34 -7.65
CA PHE A 136 -5.10 -42.74 -7.76
C PHE A 136 -4.74 -43.44 -6.44
N ASN A 137 -5.73 -43.99 -5.74
CA ASN A 137 -5.54 -44.68 -4.47
C ASN A 137 -6.49 -45.87 -4.37
N GLY A 138 -5.97 -47.05 -4.01
CA GLY A 138 -6.79 -48.23 -3.70
C GLY A 138 -7.73 -48.71 -4.82
N GLY A 139 -7.38 -48.50 -6.09
CA GLY A 139 -8.25 -48.83 -7.23
C GLY A 139 -9.25 -47.72 -7.62
N TRP A 140 -9.17 -46.55 -7.00
CA TRP A 140 -10.07 -45.42 -7.22
C TRP A 140 -9.34 -44.20 -7.78
N PHE A 141 -9.98 -43.50 -8.71
CA PHE A 141 -9.61 -42.16 -9.13
C PHE A 141 -10.38 -41.14 -8.31
N LEU A 142 -9.64 -40.20 -7.72
CA LEU A 142 -10.18 -39.02 -7.04
C LEU A 142 -9.92 -37.83 -7.95
N VAL A 143 -10.94 -37.40 -8.67
CA VAL A 143 -10.87 -36.32 -9.66
C VAL A 143 -11.39 -35.03 -9.01
N GLY A 144 -10.47 -34.28 -8.41
CA GLY A 144 -10.74 -32.96 -7.85
C GLY A 144 -10.81 -31.89 -8.95
N ILE A 145 -11.89 -31.13 -9.00
CA ILE A 145 -12.12 -30.09 -10.00
C ILE A 145 -12.51 -28.80 -9.27
N GLY A 146 -11.73 -27.74 -9.52
CA GLY A 146 -12.09 -26.37 -9.16
C GLY A 146 -12.41 -25.59 -10.43
N VAL A 147 -13.62 -25.01 -10.50
CA VAL A 147 -14.06 -24.15 -11.60
C VAL A 147 -14.43 -22.79 -11.06
N ASN A 148 -13.86 -21.74 -11.66
CA ASN A 148 -14.16 -20.36 -11.31
C ASN A 148 -15.49 -19.92 -11.94
N ILE A 149 -16.53 -19.68 -11.13
CA ILE A 149 -17.88 -19.37 -11.64
C ILE A 149 -18.18 -17.88 -11.56
N ASN A 150 -18.43 -17.34 -10.37
CA ASN A 150 -18.87 -15.96 -10.16
C ASN A 150 -17.76 -15.01 -9.68
N GLN A 151 -16.56 -15.53 -9.44
CA GLN A 151 -15.48 -14.75 -8.86
C GLN A 151 -15.03 -13.61 -9.80
N ALA A 152 -15.24 -12.36 -9.37
CA ALA A 152 -14.95 -11.17 -10.17
C ALA A 152 -13.52 -10.63 -9.94
N ALA A 153 -12.87 -11.04 -8.83
CA ALA A 153 -11.54 -10.59 -8.47
C ALA A 153 -10.63 -11.79 -8.22
N PHE A 154 -9.47 -11.79 -8.88
CA PHE A 154 -8.39 -12.75 -8.62
C PHE A 154 -7.17 -12.00 -8.09
N PRO A 155 -6.33 -12.62 -7.25
CA PRO A 155 -5.05 -12.05 -6.88
C PRO A 155 -4.26 -11.66 -8.13
N ALA A 156 -3.74 -10.43 -8.18
CA ALA A 156 -3.07 -9.88 -9.37
C ALA A 156 -1.85 -10.69 -9.85
N ARG A 157 -1.34 -11.63 -9.02
CA ARG A 157 -0.14 -12.44 -9.25
C ARG A 157 -0.33 -13.94 -9.16
N LEU A 158 -1.42 -14.44 -9.73
CA LEU A 158 -1.44 -15.85 -10.13
C LEU A 158 -0.41 -16.08 -11.23
N GLN A 159 0.41 -17.14 -11.12
CA GLN A 159 1.49 -17.44 -12.08
C GLN A 159 0.98 -17.57 -13.52
N ASN A 160 -0.27 -18.00 -13.69
CA ASN A 160 -1.02 -17.89 -14.93
C ASN A 160 -2.20 -16.96 -14.66
N PRO A 161 -2.54 -16.03 -15.57
CA PRO A 161 -3.73 -15.19 -15.41
C PRO A 161 -4.95 -16.10 -15.24
N ALA A 162 -5.87 -15.76 -14.33
CA ALA A 162 -7.10 -16.51 -14.10
C ALA A 162 -8.31 -15.71 -14.57
N THR A 163 -9.40 -16.43 -14.84
CA THR A 163 -10.70 -15.87 -15.17
C THR A 163 -11.81 -16.67 -14.51
N SER A 164 -13.05 -16.19 -14.64
CA SER A 164 -14.25 -16.88 -14.20
C SER A 164 -15.30 -16.85 -15.31
N LEU A 165 -16.28 -17.73 -15.20
CA LEU A 165 -17.41 -17.73 -16.11
C LEU A 165 -18.13 -16.37 -16.14
N TYR A 166 -18.28 -15.72 -14.99
CA TYR A 166 -18.85 -14.37 -14.89
C TYR A 166 -18.01 -13.32 -15.62
N LEU A 167 -16.68 -13.37 -15.53
CA LEU A 167 -15.82 -12.43 -16.25
C LEU A 167 -15.84 -12.63 -17.76
N GLU A 168 -16.01 -13.86 -18.24
CA GLU A 168 -16.04 -14.17 -19.68
C GLU A 168 -17.44 -14.01 -20.30
N THR A 169 -18.53 -14.17 -19.52
CA THR A 169 -19.91 -14.17 -20.04
C THR A 169 -20.81 -13.07 -19.48
N GLY A 170 -20.39 -12.37 -18.42
CA GLY A 170 -21.21 -11.41 -17.67
C GLY A 170 -22.36 -12.03 -16.86
N THR A 171 -22.51 -13.36 -16.85
CA THR A 171 -23.67 -14.05 -16.25
C THR A 171 -23.32 -14.62 -14.88
N ILE A 172 -24.13 -14.29 -13.87
CA ILE A 172 -24.05 -14.90 -12.54
C ILE A 172 -24.80 -16.23 -12.56
N THR A 173 -24.15 -17.31 -12.15
CA THR A 173 -24.67 -18.68 -12.22
C THR A 173 -24.57 -19.35 -10.86
N ASP A 174 -25.59 -20.08 -10.42
CA ASP A 174 -25.49 -20.92 -9.22
C ASP A 174 -24.47 -22.06 -9.46
N PRO A 175 -23.33 -22.11 -8.74
CA PRO A 175 -22.29 -23.12 -8.99
C PRO A 175 -22.82 -24.56 -8.89
N VAL A 176 -23.74 -24.83 -7.96
CA VAL A 176 -24.28 -26.18 -7.73
C VAL A 176 -25.19 -26.62 -8.88
N SER A 177 -25.90 -25.69 -9.52
CA SER A 177 -26.79 -25.97 -10.66
C SER A 177 -26.06 -26.55 -11.88
N LEU A 178 -24.73 -26.40 -11.94
CA LEU A 178 -23.89 -26.88 -13.04
C LEU A 178 -23.51 -28.35 -12.92
N LEU A 179 -23.56 -28.90 -11.71
CA LEU A 179 -23.09 -30.26 -11.42
C LEU A 179 -23.71 -31.33 -12.32
N PRO A 180 -25.05 -31.41 -12.53
CA PRO A 180 -25.63 -32.49 -13.33
C PRO A 180 -25.08 -32.59 -14.75
N ARG A 181 -24.97 -31.45 -15.44
CA ARG A 181 -24.52 -31.38 -16.84
C ARG A 181 -23.02 -31.53 -16.96
N LEU A 182 -22.27 -30.96 -16.01
CA LEU A 182 -20.82 -31.16 -15.94
C LEU A 182 -20.48 -32.64 -15.68
N LEU A 183 -21.18 -33.29 -14.74
CA LEU A 183 -20.99 -34.72 -14.45
C LEU A 183 -21.33 -35.61 -15.65
N GLN A 184 -22.31 -35.23 -16.47
CA GLN A 184 -22.66 -35.98 -17.69
C GLN A 184 -21.50 -35.94 -18.69
N ASN A 185 -20.96 -34.74 -18.96
CA ASN A 185 -19.80 -34.58 -19.85
C ASN A 185 -18.54 -35.26 -19.30
N LEU A 186 -18.33 -35.22 -17.97
CA LEU A 186 -17.23 -35.94 -17.32
C LEU A 186 -17.38 -37.44 -17.50
N ARG A 187 -18.57 -38.01 -17.24
CA ARG A 187 -18.85 -39.44 -17.45
C ARG A 187 -18.53 -39.87 -18.88
N GLU A 188 -19.02 -39.13 -19.88
CA GLU A 188 -18.75 -39.42 -21.29
C GLU A 188 -17.26 -39.36 -21.61
N SER A 189 -16.58 -38.29 -21.20
CA SER A 189 -15.14 -38.11 -21.47
C SER A 189 -14.25 -39.16 -20.78
N LEU A 190 -14.67 -39.68 -19.62
CA LEU A 190 -13.93 -40.70 -18.87
C LEU A 190 -14.21 -42.13 -19.39
N SER A 191 -15.34 -42.35 -20.06
CA SER A 191 -15.70 -43.63 -20.65
C SER A 191 -15.24 -43.82 -22.11
N ASP A 192 -14.97 -42.73 -22.83
CA ASP A 192 -14.62 -42.76 -24.26
C ASP A 192 -13.09 -42.84 -24.50
N GLY A 193 -12.69 -43.67 -25.47
CA GLY A 193 -11.30 -43.84 -25.89
C GLY A 193 -10.82 -42.80 -26.94
N GLY A 194 -11.72 -42.00 -27.49
CA GLY A 194 -11.45 -41.01 -28.55
C GLY A 194 -10.89 -39.66 -28.08
N TRP A 195 -10.32 -39.56 -26.87
CA TRP A 195 -9.92 -38.29 -26.26
C TRP A 195 -8.78 -37.56 -27.00
N ARG A 196 -7.88 -38.28 -27.68
CA ARG A 196 -6.61 -37.74 -28.19
C ARG A 196 -6.80 -36.65 -29.25
N GLU A 197 -7.60 -36.90 -30.29
CA GLU A 197 -7.78 -35.95 -31.39
C GLU A 197 -8.41 -34.65 -30.90
N GLU A 198 -9.40 -34.74 -30.02
CA GLU A 198 -10.07 -33.58 -29.45
C GLU A 198 -9.23 -32.82 -28.41
N VAL A 199 -8.42 -33.52 -27.61
CA VAL A 199 -7.46 -32.85 -26.73
C VAL A 199 -6.37 -32.17 -27.57
N GLN A 200 -5.92 -32.79 -28.66
CA GLN A 200 -4.92 -32.21 -29.55
C GLN A 200 -5.43 -30.96 -30.27
N SER A 201 -6.69 -30.94 -30.72
CA SER A 201 -7.30 -29.74 -31.32
C SER A 201 -7.49 -28.61 -30.31
N ARG A 202 -7.65 -28.93 -29.02
CA ARG A 202 -7.80 -27.96 -27.92
C ARG A 202 -6.51 -27.71 -27.13
N LEU A 203 -5.37 -28.24 -27.57
CA LEU A 203 -4.10 -28.13 -26.83
C LEU A 203 -3.57 -26.70 -26.87
N PHE A 204 -3.44 -26.08 -25.69
CA PHE A 204 -2.93 -24.73 -25.57
C PHE A 204 -1.43 -24.67 -25.88
N GLY A 205 -1.06 -23.80 -26.83
CA GLY A 205 0.34 -23.49 -27.11
C GLY A 205 1.00 -24.34 -28.20
N THR A 206 0.25 -25.17 -28.93
CA THR A 206 0.76 -25.91 -30.10
C THR A 206 1.45 -24.96 -31.09
N GLY A 207 2.68 -25.30 -31.48
CA GLY A 207 3.54 -24.50 -32.35
C GLY A 207 4.21 -23.28 -31.68
N LYS A 208 3.95 -23.02 -30.39
CA LYS A 208 4.57 -21.91 -29.64
C LYS A 208 5.78 -22.38 -28.84
N GLU A 209 6.76 -21.48 -28.68
CA GLU A 209 7.89 -21.66 -27.78
C GLU A 209 7.44 -21.50 -26.32
N VAL A 210 7.84 -22.44 -25.48
CA VAL A 210 7.55 -22.52 -24.05
C VAL A 210 8.83 -22.88 -23.29
N LEU A 211 8.89 -22.49 -22.02
CA LEU A 211 9.90 -22.93 -21.07
C LEU A 211 9.39 -24.17 -20.34
N VAL A 212 10.08 -25.30 -20.52
CA VAL A 212 9.88 -26.50 -19.70
C VAL A 212 10.59 -26.27 -18.37
N CYS A 213 9.84 -26.26 -17.27
CA CYS A 213 10.35 -25.94 -15.95
C CYS A 213 10.74 -27.21 -15.19
N GLY A 214 11.99 -27.29 -14.74
CA GLY A 214 12.54 -28.41 -13.96
C GLY A 214 12.65 -29.74 -14.72
N GLY A 215 12.77 -29.69 -16.05
CA GLY A 215 12.97 -30.87 -16.89
C GLY A 215 14.43 -31.28 -17.02
N ARG A 216 14.72 -32.41 -17.67
CA ARG A 216 16.07 -32.71 -18.16
C ARG A 216 16.19 -32.25 -19.60
N ARG A 217 17.22 -31.47 -19.87
CA ARG A 217 17.54 -31.01 -21.21
C ARG A 217 17.84 -32.22 -22.14
N PRO A 218 17.29 -32.25 -23.36
CA PRO A 218 17.50 -33.36 -24.30
C PRO A 218 18.95 -33.47 -24.80
N ASP A 219 19.63 -32.34 -24.89
CA ASP A 219 20.97 -32.17 -25.47
C ASP A 219 22.10 -32.63 -24.55
N ASP A 220 22.00 -32.36 -23.25
CA ASP A 220 23.06 -32.65 -22.27
C ASP A 220 22.59 -33.42 -21.03
N GLY A 221 21.29 -33.71 -20.93
CA GLY A 221 20.70 -34.43 -19.79
C GLY A 221 20.68 -33.65 -18.48
N VAL A 222 21.10 -32.37 -18.48
CA VAL A 222 21.20 -31.55 -17.28
C VAL A 222 19.80 -31.15 -16.81
N ALA A 223 19.58 -31.26 -15.50
CA ALA A 223 18.34 -30.82 -14.87
C ALA A 223 18.27 -29.29 -14.85
N GLY A 224 17.20 -28.71 -15.36
CA GLY A 224 17.01 -27.26 -15.40
C GLY A 224 15.87 -26.83 -16.31
N ASP A 225 15.63 -25.52 -16.34
CA ASP A 225 14.63 -24.94 -17.24
C ASP A 225 15.21 -24.81 -18.65
N TYR A 226 14.43 -25.16 -19.68
CA TYR A 226 14.87 -25.05 -21.08
C TYR A 226 13.74 -24.69 -22.05
N PRO A 227 14.04 -23.94 -23.13
CA PRO A 227 13.05 -23.60 -24.14
C PRO A 227 12.74 -24.80 -25.04
N ALA A 228 11.47 -24.98 -25.40
CA ALA A 228 11.00 -26.01 -26.33
C ALA A 228 9.75 -25.54 -27.07
N VAL A 229 9.47 -26.12 -28.23
CA VAL A 229 8.26 -25.84 -29.02
C VAL A 229 7.28 -27.00 -28.86
N ILE A 230 6.03 -26.70 -28.49
CA ILE A 230 4.99 -27.73 -28.34
C ILE A 230 4.58 -28.25 -29.71
N ARG A 231 4.60 -29.57 -29.90
CA ARG A 231 4.20 -30.26 -31.14
C ARG A 231 2.88 -31.01 -31.01
N GLY A 232 2.50 -31.42 -29.81
CA GLY A 232 1.23 -32.12 -29.58
C GLY A 232 1.28 -32.99 -28.34
N ILE A 233 0.48 -34.04 -28.34
CA ILE A 233 0.43 -35.08 -27.31
C ILE A 233 0.48 -36.47 -27.97
N ASP A 234 1.08 -37.45 -27.28
CA ASP A 234 1.12 -38.85 -27.73
C ASP A 234 -0.04 -39.69 -27.19
N GLU A 235 -0.01 -41.01 -27.48
CA GLU A 235 -1.04 -41.98 -27.09
C GLU A 235 -1.11 -42.19 -25.57
N GLU A 236 -0.04 -41.86 -24.86
CA GLU A 236 0.01 -41.93 -23.40
C GLU A 236 -0.30 -40.59 -22.72
N GLY A 237 -0.65 -39.55 -23.50
CA GLY A 237 -0.99 -38.21 -23.01
C GLY A 237 0.21 -37.37 -22.57
N ARG A 238 1.42 -37.75 -22.98
CA ARG A 238 2.65 -36.99 -22.71
C ARG A 238 2.74 -35.81 -23.68
N LEU A 239 3.28 -34.69 -23.21
CA LEU A 239 3.46 -33.51 -24.06
C LEU A 239 4.67 -33.70 -24.97
N LEU A 240 4.45 -33.66 -26.28
CA LEU A 240 5.51 -33.72 -27.29
C LEU A 240 6.09 -32.33 -27.54
N VAL A 241 7.39 -32.18 -27.36
CA VAL A 241 8.11 -30.92 -27.58
C VAL A 241 9.37 -31.13 -28.42
N THR A 242 9.81 -30.11 -29.16
CA THR A 242 11.12 -30.09 -29.85
C THR A 242 12.00 -29.00 -29.26
N SER A 243 13.30 -29.25 -29.10
CA SER A 243 14.26 -28.20 -28.71
C SER A 243 14.49 -27.20 -29.85
N ARG A 244 15.10 -26.04 -29.55
CA ARG A 244 15.46 -25.04 -30.58
C ARG A 244 16.57 -25.54 -31.51
N ASP A 245 17.48 -26.36 -30.97
CA ASP A 245 18.71 -26.79 -31.65
C ASP A 245 18.63 -28.25 -32.14
N SER A 246 17.51 -28.95 -31.90
CA SER A 246 17.26 -30.32 -32.36
C SER A 246 15.81 -30.51 -32.78
N ALA A 247 15.61 -31.17 -33.93
CA ALA A 247 14.29 -31.54 -34.43
C ALA A 247 13.73 -32.81 -33.76
N GLU A 248 14.45 -33.41 -32.82
CA GLU A 248 14.01 -34.60 -32.10
C GLU A 248 12.80 -34.29 -31.20
N LEU A 249 11.80 -35.19 -31.24
CA LEU A 249 10.60 -35.12 -30.41
C LEU A 249 10.88 -35.70 -29.03
N ILE A 250 10.69 -34.90 -27.99
CA ILE A 250 10.78 -35.31 -26.59
C ILE A 250 9.38 -35.42 -26.00
N ALA A 251 9.07 -36.58 -25.41
CA ALA A 251 7.82 -36.82 -24.71
C ALA A 251 7.96 -36.52 -23.21
N LEU A 252 7.23 -35.52 -22.70
CA LEU A 252 7.23 -35.15 -21.29
C LEU A 252 6.13 -35.90 -20.53
N ALA A 253 6.54 -36.83 -19.65
CA ALA A 253 5.61 -37.59 -18.80
C ALA A 253 5.11 -36.82 -17.57
N GLY A 254 5.76 -35.71 -17.22
CA GLY A 254 5.41 -34.85 -16.11
C GLY A 254 6.27 -33.59 -16.12
N GLY A 255 5.71 -32.46 -15.69
CA GLY A 255 6.45 -31.20 -15.68
C GLY A 255 5.53 -29.99 -15.60
N GLU A 256 6.10 -28.79 -15.73
CA GLU A 256 5.35 -27.55 -15.85
C GLU A 256 5.86 -26.79 -17.07
N ILE A 257 4.93 -26.29 -17.88
CA ILE A 257 5.23 -25.43 -19.02
C ILE A 257 4.82 -24.00 -18.72
N SER A 258 5.73 -23.06 -18.99
CA SER A 258 5.51 -21.63 -18.88
C SER A 258 5.73 -20.98 -20.24
N ILE A 259 4.88 -20.03 -20.63
CA ILE A 259 5.13 -19.24 -21.83
C ILE A 259 6.03 -18.06 -21.41
N ALA A 260 7.33 -18.31 -21.27
CA ALA A 260 8.30 -17.24 -21.01
C ALA A 260 8.63 -16.51 -22.32
N ARG A 261 8.27 -15.22 -22.42
CA ARG A 261 8.91 -14.30 -23.38
C ARG A 261 10.26 -13.90 -22.79
N LEU A 262 11.35 -14.55 -23.18
CA LEU A 262 12.71 -14.11 -22.86
C LEU A 262 13.59 -14.14 -24.11
N ASN A 263 14.19 -13.00 -24.44
CA ASN A 263 15.16 -12.85 -25.53
C ASN A 263 16.57 -13.17 -25.00
N PRO A 264 17.22 -14.30 -25.36
CA PRO A 264 18.47 -14.74 -24.73
C PRO A 264 19.66 -13.79 -24.89
N GLY A 265 19.66 -12.95 -25.93
CA GLY A 265 20.73 -11.96 -26.17
C GLY A 265 20.74 -10.80 -25.18
N LEU A 266 19.58 -10.46 -24.62
CA LEU A 266 19.41 -9.38 -23.65
C LEU A 266 19.95 -9.78 -22.27
N HIS A 267 19.69 -11.03 -21.85
CA HIS A 267 20.14 -11.56 -20.57
C HIS A 267 21.69 -11.56 -20.45
N ARG A 268 22.39 -11.91 -21.55
CA ARG A 268 23.86 -11.88 -21.60
C ARG A 268 24.43 -10.45 -21.51
N LYS A 269 23.81 -9.48 -22.19
CA LYS A 269 24.24 -8.07 -22.16
C LYS A 269 24.01 -7.40 -20.81
N ILE A 270 22.86 -7.64 -20.18
CA ILE A 270 22.55 -7.12 -18.83
C ILE A 270 23.53 -7.69 -17.79
N THR A 271 23.85 -8.98 -17.88
CA THR A 271 24.79 -9.64 -16.96
C THR A 271 26.21 -9.06 -17.08
N GLN A 272 26.66 -8.79 -18.30
CA GLN A 272 27.97 -8.20 -18.55
C GLN A 272 28.05 -6.76 -18.00
N HIS A 273 27.03 -5.94 -18.26
CA HIS A 273 27.00 -4.55 -17.79
C HIS A 273 26.93 -4.46 -16.25
N MET A 274 26.15 -5.34 -15.62
CA MET A 274 26.09 -5.46 -14.16
C MET A 274 27.44 -5.88 -13.54
N THR A 275 28.19 -6.74 -14.22
CA THR A 275 29.52 -7.20 -13.76
C THR A 275 30.55 -6.08 -13.79
N GLU A 276 30.56 -5.27 -14.85
CA GLU A 276 31.46 -4.11 -15.01
C GLU A 276 31.11 -2.98 -14.01
N LEU A 277 29.81 -2.76 -13.77
CA LEU A 277 29.31 -1.78 -12.81
C LEU A 277 29.66 -2.16 -11.35
N LEU A 278 29.51 -3.44 -10.99
CA LEU A 278 29.85 -3.97 -9.67
C LEU A 278 31.37 -3.98 -9.41
N GLY A 279 32.17 -4.23 -10.45
CA GLY A 279 33.63 -4.10 -10.38
C GLY A 279 34.07 -2.66 -10.07
N SER A 280 33.46 -1.69 -10.74
CA SER A 280 33.75 -0.25 -10.54
C SER A 280 33.32 0.27 -9.15
N LEU A 281 32.26 -0.32 -8.59
CA LEU A 281 31.75 0.03 -7.26
C LEU A 281 32.64 -0.53 -6.13
N ARG A 282 33.22 -1.73 -6.32
CA ARG A 282 34.14 -2.37 -5.35
C ARG A 282 35.33 -1.48 -4.99
N GLU A 283 35.95 -0.81 -5.97
CA GLU A 283 37.09 0.10 -5.73
C GLU A 283 36.71 1.33 -4.91
N SER A 284 35.45 1.76 -4.92
CA SER A 284 34.98 2.91 -4.13
C SER A 284 34.52 2.56 -2.71
N PHE A 285 34.19 1.29 -2.42
CA PHE A 285 33.46 0.90 -1.21
C PHE A 285 34.28 0.23 -0.10
N ASP A 286 35.57 -0.08 -0.30
CA ASP A 286 36.47 -0.65 0.73
C ASP A 286 36.71 0.27 1.97
N LYS A 287 35.93 1.35 2.13
CA LYS A 287 36.09 2.37 3.18
C LYS A 287 34.89 2.55 4.13
N SER A 288 33.83 1.73 4.10
CA SER A 288 32.66 1.93 4.98
C SER A 288 31.91 0.64 5.41
N PRO A 289 32.05 0.18 6.67
CA PRO A 289 31.48 -1.08 7.17
C PRO A 289 29.95 -1.15 7.35
N GLY A 290 29.24 -0.01 7.45
CA GLY A 290 27.80 0.02 7.75
C GLY A 290 26.88 -0.28 6.54
N PHE A 291 27.43 -0.33 5.33
CA PHE A 291 26.67 -0.38 4.08
C PHE A 291 26.35 -1.81 3.60
N THR A 292 27.09 -2.81 4.10
CA THR A 292 27.06 -4.21 3.66
C THR A 292 25.78 -4.97 4.03
N GLN A 293 25.12 -4.63 5.15
CA GLN A 293 23.88 -5.30 5.57
C GLN A 293 22.67 -4.95 4.70
N ASN A 294 22.55 -3.69 4.27
CA ASN A 294 21.41 -3.22 3.46
C ASN A 294 21.50 -3.69 1.99
N LEU A 295 22.71 -3.75 1.44
CA LEU A 295 22.97 -4.33 0.12
C LEU A 295 22.72 -5.84 0.09
N GLY A 296 23.05 -6.56 1.17
CA GLY A 296 22.77 -7.99 1.31
C GLY A 296 21.27 -8.30 1.25
N ALA A 297 20.43 -7.49 1.89
CA ALA A 297 18.97 -7.64 1.86
C ALA A 297 18.39 -7.35 0.47
N VAL A 298 18.82 -6.26 -0.18
CA VAL A 298 18.38 -5.89 -1.54
C VAL A 298 18.85 -6.92 -2.58
N TYR A 299 20.09 -7.38 -2.51
CA TYR A 299 20.65 -8.41 -3.40
C TYR A 299 19.96 -9.78 -3.22
N THR A 300 19.69 -10.19 -1.98
CA THR A 300 18.99 -11.45 -1.68
C THR A 300 17.54 -11.42 -2.15
N ALA A 301 16.87 -10.28 -2.04
CA ALA A 301 15.52 -10.08 -2.57
C ALA A 301 15.51 -10.15 -4.11
N LEU A 302 16.52 -9.59 -4.79
CA LEU A 302 16.61 -9.57 -6.25
C LEU A 302 16.96 -10.92 -6.88
N THR A 303 17.84 -11.68 -6.24
CA THR A 303 18.31 -12.99 -6.71
C THR A 303 17.31 -14.12 -6.54
N ARG A 304 16.23 -13.91 -5.78
CA ARG A 304 15.20 -14.92 -5.50
C ARG A 304 13.81 -14.55 -6.04
N LEU A 305 13.72 -13.49 -6.84
CA LEU A 305 12.53 -13.20 -7.64
C LEU A 305 12.38 -14.25 -8.74
N PRO A 306 11.18 -14.87 -8.94
CA PRO A 306 10.99 -15.90 -9.94
C PRO A 306 11.42 -15.42 -11.35
N GLY A 307 12.33 -16.15 -12.00
CA GLY A 307 12.82 -15.85 -13.35
C GLY A 307 14.06 -14.94 -13.44
N LEU A 308 14.77 -14.68 -12.34
CA LEU A 308 16.06 -13.97 -12.33
C LEU A 308 17.14 -14.92 -11.81
N SER A 309 17.63 -15.83 -12.65
CA SER A 309 18.76 -16.71 -12.32
C SER A 309 20.06 -15.96 -12.56
N LEU A 310 20.74 -15.51 -11.50
CA LEU A 310 22.17 -15.19 -11.61
C LEU A 310 22.96 -16.50 -11.71
N PRO A 311 24.06 -16.56 -12.49
CA PRO A 311 24.83 -17.78 -12.64
C PRO A 311 25.34 -18.34 -11.30
N ASP A 312 25.39 -19.67 -11.17
CA ASP A 312 25.90 -20.40 -10.00
C ASP A 312 27.36 -20.07 -9.63
N SER A 313 28.08 -19.29 -10.46
CA SER A 313 29.42 -18.80 -10.16
C SER A 313 29.46 -17.69 -9.08
N PHE A 314 28.31 -17.16 -8.64
CA PHE A 314 28.21 -16.12 -7.62
C PHE A 314 27.94 -16.69 -6.21
N SER A 315 28.92 -17.37 -5.61
CA SER A 315 28.87 -17.84 -4.21
C SER A 315 29.54 -16.86 -3.23
N LEU A 316 28.88 -15.74 -2.93
CA LEU A 316 29.37 -14.82 -1.88
C LEU A 316 29.32 -15.44 -0.45
N GLY A 317 28.66 -16.59 -0.28
CA GLY A 317 28.64 -17.34 0.98
C GLY A 317 30.00 -17.89 1.43
N ARG A 318 30.98 -18.04 0.51
CA ARG A 318 32.37 -18.39 0.89
C ARG A 318 33.27 -17.17 1.11
N TYR A 319 32.93 -16.00 0.55
CA TYR A 319 33.71 -14.77 0.72
C TYR A 319 33.35 -14.00 1.99
N ALA A 320 32.11 -14.12 2.48
CA ALA A 320 31.72 -13.56 3.77
C ALA A 320 32.44 -14.23 4.96
N ALA A 321 32.81 -15.51 4.84
CA ALA A 321 33.55 -16.24 5.87
C ALA A 321 35.04 -15.86 5.92
N ALA A 322 35.65 -15.47 4.79
CA ALA A 322 37.06 -15.06 4.74
C ALA A 322 37.30 -13.62 5.23
N PHE A 323 36.24 -12.79 5.29
CA PHE A 323 36.33 -11.38 5.68
C PHE A 323 36.29 -11.16 7.20
N VAL A 324 35.89 -12.17 7.98
CA VAL A 324 35.85 -12.10 9.46
C VAL A 324 37.19 -12.48 10.11
N GLU A 325 38.10 -13.14 9.39
CA GLU A 325 39.38 -13.64 9.97
C GLU A 325 40.63 -12.81 9.64
N LYS A 326 40.57 -11.76 8.81
CA LYS A 326 41.76 -10.98 8.42
C LYS A 326 41.57 -9.48 8.63
N LEU A 327 41.54 -9.06 9.90
CA LEU A 327 41.97 -7.72 10.29
C LEU A 327 43.37 -7.83 10.89
N PRO A 328 44.38 -7.22 10.25
CA PRO A 328 45.29 -6.35 11.00
C PRO A 328 45.57 -5.02 10.27
N GLY A 329 46.01 -4.03 11.07
CA GLY A 329 46.13 -2.60 10.75
C GLY A 329 47.16 -2.17 9.70
N PRO A 330 47.36 -0.85 9.54
CA PRO A 330 47.81 -0.22 8.29
C PRO A 330 49.34 -0.16 8.12
N ASP A 331 49.84 -0.21 6.88
CA ASP A 331 51.18 0.26 6.51
C ASP A 331 51.09 1.34 5.40
N PRO A 332 51.49 2.60 5.66
CA PRO A 332 51.36 3.72 4.75
C PRO A 332 52.55 3.85 3.78
N LYS A 333 52.79 2.84 2.92
CA LYS A 333 53.88 2.90 1.91
C LYS A 333 53.54 2.47 0.48
N GLU A 334 52.33 2.01 0.18
CA GLU A 334 51.95 1.64 -1.20
C GLU A 334 51.05 2.70 -1.89
N MET A 335 51.47 3.97 -1.82
CA MET A 335 50.91 5.06 -2.63
C MET A 335 51.97 5.61 -3.59
N SER A 336 52.19 4.92 -4.71
CA SER A 336 52.81 5.54 -5.88
C SER A 336 52.64 4.67 -7.12
N PHE A 337 51.50 4.73 -7.81
CA PHE A 337 51.42 4.55 -9.27
C PHE A 337 50.10 5.15 -9.79
N PHE A 338 50.19 5.79 -10.96
CA PHE A 338 49.24 6.68 -11.64
C PHE A 338 49.39 8.18 -11.38
N SER A 339 50.50 8.71 -11.91
CA SER A 339 50.57 10.04 -12.50
C SER A 339 50.04 9.99 -13.94
N ASP A 340 48.86 10.56 -14.17
CA ASP A 340 48.51 11.40 -15.32
C ASP A 340 47.16 12.08 -15.00
N GLU A 341 47.01 13.32 -15.43
CA GLU A 341 46.14 14.33 -14.82
C GLU A 341 44.65 13.97 -14.55
N PRO A 342 44.06 14.54 -13.47
CA PRO A 342 42.74 14.18 -12.97
C PRO A 342 41.62 15.03 -13.62
N ARG A 343 40.67 14.41 -14.32
CA ARG A 343 39.34 15.02 -14.51
C ARG A 343 38.46 14.65 -13.31
N SER A 344 38.27 15.64 -12.46
CA SER A 344 37.44 15.63 -11.25
C SER A 344 36.07 14.96 -11.43
N PHE A 345 35.88 13.76 -10.89
CA PHE A 345 34.54 13.24 -10.62
C PHE A 345 34.12 13.59 -9.19
N LYS A 346 33.49 14.76 -9.04
CA LYS A 346 32.71 15.14 -7.84
C LYS A 346 31.30 14.54 -7.94
N THR A 347 31.11 13.25 -7.68
CA THR A 347 29.79 12.58 -7.78
C THR A 347 29.54 11.50 -6.73
N GLY A 348 29.90 11.77 -5.46
CA GLY A 348 29.79 10.80 -4.35
C GLY A 348 28.39 10.49 -3.81
N GLY A 349 27.32 11.11 -4.31
CA GLY A 349 25.94 10.84 -3.86
C GLY A 349 24.99 10.27 -4.93
N ARG A 350 25.41 10.26 -6.21
CA ARG A 350 24.50 9.98 -7.35
C ARG A 350 24.42 8.51 -7.77
N LEU A 351 25.33 7.66 -7.29
CA LEU A 351 25.45 6.24 -7.64
C LEU A 351 24.42 5.33 -6.95
N LEU A 352 23.89 5.73 -5.79
CA LEU A 352 22.84 5.02 -5.08
C LEU A 352 21.45 5.22 -5.72
N ASP A 353 21.17 6.44 -6.17
CA ASP A 353 19.99 6.79 -6.98
C ASP A 353 19.97 6.05 -8.34
N LEU A 354 21.15 5.69 -8.84
CA LEU A 354 21.37 4.93 -10.06
C LEU A 354 20.88 3.47 -9.91
N TRP A 355 21.16 2.87 -8.75
CA TRP A 355 20.94 1.45 -8.47
C TRP A 355 19.46 1.10 -8.23
N PHE A 356 18.76 1.86 -7.38
CA PHE A 356 17.35 1.61 -7.07
C PHE A 356 16.42 1.81 -8.28
N MET A 357 16.77 2.73 -9.18
CA MET A 357 15.96 3.04 -10.36
C MET A 357 16.07 1.99 -11.48
N GLU A 358 17.23 1.35 -11.66
CA GLU A 358 17.37 0.25 -12.63
C GLU A 358 16.57 -0.97 -12.20
N ILE A 359 16.64 -1.32 -10.91
CA ILE A 359 15.86 -2.41 -10.31
C ILE A 359 14.34 -2.17 -10.47
N PHE A 360 13.88 -0.96 -10.16
CA PHE A 360 12.46 -0.58 -10.27
C PHE A 360 11.91 -0.71 -11.71
N TRP A 361 12.70 -0.30 -12.71
CA TRP A 361 12.29 -0.33 -14.11
C TRP A 361 12.35 -1.74 -14.71
N MET A 362 13.32 -2.56 -14.31
CA MET A 362 13.39 -3.98 -14.71
C MET A 362 12.17 -4.78 -14.21
N MET A 363 11.55 -4.39 -13.08
CA MET A 363 10.41 -5.10 -12.51
C MET A 363 9.06 -4.75 -13.19
N ARG A 364 8.90 -3.55 -13.75
CA ARG A 364 7.62 -3.08 -14.34
C ARG A 364 7.35 -3.66 -15.74
N PHE A 365 8.39 -3.98 -16.50
CA PHE A 365 8.27 -4.50 -17.86
C PHE A 365 7.82 -5.98 -17.95
N ARG A 366 7.64 -6.68 -16.82
CA ARG A 366 7.13 -8.07 -16.80
C ARG A 366 5.60 -8.20 -16.82
N ALA A 367 4.83 -7.11 -16.80
CA ALA A 367 3.38 -7.14 -16.68
C ALA A 367 2.60 -6.74 -17.97
N GLY A 368 2.57 -7.62 -18.97
CA GLY A 368 1.46 -7.74 -19.95
C GLY A 368 1.31 -6.72 -21.12
N PRO A 369 0.56 -7.07 -22.20
CA PRO A 369 0.90 -6.68 -23.58
C PRO A 369 -0.04 -5.67 -24.27
N GLY A 370 0.45 -5.02 -25.34
CA GLY A 370 -0.34 -4.31 -26.36
C GLY A 370 0.32 -4.39 -27.76
N PRO A 371 -0.43 -4.39 -28.87
CA PRO A 371 0.10 -4.63 -30.21
C PRO A 371 0.67 -3.36 -30.88
N TRP A 372 1.52 -3.57 -31.91
CA TRP A 372 2.08 -2.61 -32.88
C TRP A 372 3.38 -1.86 -32.47
N VAL A 373 4.51 -2.20 -33.13
CA VAL A 373 5.12 -1.51 -34.29
C VAL A 373 6.07 -2.50 -34.99
N LYS A 374 5.97 -2.62 -36.31
CA LYS A 374 6.93 -3.32 -37.19
C LYS A 374 8.02 -2.33 -37.64
N GLU A 375 9.24 -2.86 -37.69
CA GLU A 375 10.38 -2.50 -38.56
C GLU A 375 11.12 -1.15 -38.38
N GLU A 376 12.46 -1.29 -38.47
CA GLU A 376 13.52 -0.28 -38.64
C GLU A 376 13.93 0.58 -37.43
N THR A 377 14.62 -0.04 -36.46
CA THR A 377 15.93 0.43 -35.90
C THR A 377 16.47 -0.62 -34.91
N SER A 378 17.74 -1.00 -35.05
CA SER A 378 18.38 -2.20 -34.46
C SER A 378 18.79 -2.10 -32.99
N LEU A 379 18.02 -1.41 -32.15
CA LEU A 379 18.20 -1.36 -30.70
C LEU A 379 16.89 -1.74 -30.02
N SER A 380 16.94 -2.67 -29.08
CA SER A 380 15.76 -3.07 -28.29
C SER A 380 15.28 -1.87 -27.46
N GLU A 381 13.97 -1.74 -27.20
CA GLU A 381 13.38 -0.67 -26.37
C GLU A 381 14.08 -0.52 -24.99
N GLU A 382 14.69 -1.60 -24.49
CA GLU A 382 15.45 -1.68 -23.24
C GLU A 382 16.83 -1.02 -23.32
N ASP A 383 17.62 -1.28 -24.37
CA ASP A 383 18.93 -0.63 -24.62
C ASP A 383 18.75 0.88 -24.77
N HIS A 384 17.68 1.23 -25.43
CA HIS A 384 17.25 2.56 -25.78
C HIS A 384 16.92 3.41 -24.52
N ALA A 385 16.23 2.85 -23.53
CA ALA A 385 15.89 3.53 -22.30
C ALA A 385 17.08 3.62 -21.31
N ALA A 386 17.98 2.64 -21.30
CA ALA A 386 19.23 2.68 -20.56
C ALA A 386 20.19 3.76 -21.10
N VAL A 387 20.32 3.86 -22.43
CA VAL A 387 21.16 4.86 -23.10
C VAL A 387 20.72 6.27 -22.76
N LEU A 388 19.42 6.58 -22.78
CA LEU A 388 19.01 7.93 -22.37
C LEU A 388 18.98 8.23 -20.88
N ARG A 389 19.08 7.24 -20.01
CA ARG A 389 19.32 7.45 -18.58
C ARG A 389 20.80 7.66 -18.24
N GLY A 390 21.72 6.99 -18.95
CA GLY A 390 23.17 7.19 -18.82
C GLY A 390 23.64 8.56 -19.32
N ALA A 391 23.00 9.07 -20.37
CA ALA A 391 23.39 10.35 -20.95
C ALA A 391 22.89 11.57 -20.15
N LEU A 392 21.68 11.53 -19.56
CA LEU A 392 21.20 12.56 -18.62
C LEU A 392 22.09 12.75 -17.38
N ARG A 393 22.78 11.69 -16.94
CA ARG A 393 23.60 11.68 -15.70
C ARG A 393 25.07 12.09 -15.93
N SER A 394 25.54 12.02 -17.17
CA SER A 394 26.88 12.46 -17.61
C SER A 394 26.89 13.89 -18.18
N GLY A 395 25.72 14.55 -18.25
CA GLY A 395 25.56 15.82 -18.98
C GLY A 395 25.56 15.63 -20.50
N VAL A 396 25.39 14.40 -20.98
CA VAL A 396 25.27 14.10 -22.40
C VAL A 396 23.82 14.35 -22.84
N LYS A 397 23.66 15.17 -23.87
CA LYS A 397 22.37 15.52 -24.45
C LYS A 397 21.68 14.26 -24.97
N THR A 398 20.58 13.86 -24.36
CA THR A 398 19.71 12.84 -24.94
C THR A 398 18.64 13.45 -25.78
N GLY A 399 18.26 12.78 -26.87
CA GLY A 399 17.21 13.28 -27.72
C GLY A 399 15.87 13.26 -26.98
N LEU A 400 15.34 14.44 -26.68
CA LEU A 400 13.93 14.69 -26.40
C LEU A 400 12.92 13.85 -27.23
N PRO A 401 13.15 13.57 -28.54
CA PRO A 401 12.27 12.70 -29.32
C PRO A 401 12.16 11.26 -28.81
N PHE A 402 13.10 10.79 -28.00
CA PHE A 402 13.06 9.45 -27.43
C PHE A 402 12.21 9.38 -26.15
N ILE A 403 12.37 10.34 -25.23
CA ILE A 403 11.58 10.41 -23.97
C ILE A 403 10.10 10.48 -24.33
N LEU A 404 9.80 11.31 -25.33
CA LEU A 404 8.46 11.50 -25.86
C LEU A 404 8.04 10.39 -26.81
N ARG A 405 8.83 9.33 -27.06
CA ARG A 405 8.45 8.15 -27.86
C ARG A 405 8.11 6.91 -27.04
N HIS A 406 8.34 6.92 -25.73
CA HIS A 406 8.12 5.74 -24.89
C HIS A 406 6.62 5.50 -24.58
N PRO A 407 6.08 4.28 -24.72
CA PRO A 407 4.63 4.01 -24.60
C PRO A 407 4.09 4.10 -23.16
N ASP A 408 4.94 3.84 -22.17
CA ASP A 408 4.54 3.68 -20.75
C ASP A 408 4.71 4.95 -19.88
N VAL A 409 4.81 6.12 -20.51
CA VAL A 409 5.11 7.38 -19.81
C VAL A 409 3.98 7.81 -18.84
N SER A 410 2.76 7.31 -19.04
CA SER A 410 1.62 7.53 -18.12
C SER A 410 1.82 6.94 -16.72
N SER A 411 2.72 5.96 -16.59
CA SER A 411 2.91 5.15 -15.40
C SER A 411 4.14 5.63 -14.58
N VAL A 412 5.07 6.32 -15.22
CA VAL A 412 6.18 7.08 -14.60
C VAL A 412 5.58 8.29 -13.91
N SER A 413 5.90 8.51 -12.63
CA SER A 413 5.39 9.69 -11.92
C SER A 413 5.64 10.95 -12.77
N GLY A 414 4.58 11.73 -13.05
CA GLY A 414 4.65 12.91 -13.92
C GLY A 414 5.80 13.85 -13.59
N SER A 415 6.22 13.87 -12.32
CA SER A 415 7.37 14.64 -11.83
C SER A 415 8.72 14.28 -12.46
N TYR A 416 9.00 13.00 -12.75
CA TYR A 416 10.30 12.58 -13.30
C TYR A 416 10.44 13.01 -14.77
N ALA A 417 9.40 12.77 -15.57
CA ALA A 417 9.38 13.22 -16.95
C ALA A 417 9.40 14.75 -17.05
N ALA A 418 8.71 15.46 -16.14
CA ALA A 418 8.76 16.91 -16.07
C ALA A 418 10.18 17.43 -15.76
N ASP A 419 10.89 16.84 -14.79
CA ASP A 419 12.26 17.23 -14.45
C ASP A 419 13.23 17.00 -15.63
N LEU A 420 13.09 15.91 -16.38
CA LEU A 420 13.88 15.67 -17.59
C LEU A 420 13.60 16.68 -18.70
N LEU A 421 12.32 17.01 -18.90
CA LEU A 421 11.92 18.03 -19.88
C LEU A 421 12.38 19.43 -19.45
N ARG A 422 12.44 19.75 -18.15
CA ARG A 422 12.99 21.03 -17.66
C ARG A 422 14.44 21.21 -18.09
N LEU A 423 15.28 20.19 -17.93
CA LEU A 423 16.69 20.24 -18.35
C LEU A 423 16.81 20.61 -19.84
N HIS A 424 15.95 20.01 -20.69
CA HIS A 424 15.93 20.31 -22.13
C HIS A 424 15.36 21.70 -22.47
N ILE A 425 14.41 22.23 -21.68
CA ILE A 425 13.94 23.62 -21.83
C ILE A 425 15.08 24.60 -21.54
N HIS A 426 15.86 24.34 -20.49
CA HIS A 426 17.00 25.18 -20.12
C HIS A 426 18.09 25.20 -21.20
N ASP A 427 18.26 24.11 -21.93
CA ASP A 427 19.20 23.99 -23.05
C ASP A 427 18.70 24.59 -24.38
N GLY A 428 17.56 25.29 -24.38
CA GLY A 428 16.99 25.98 -25.55
C GLY A 428 16.07 25.14 -26.45
N GLY A 429 15.78 23.88 -26.09
CA GLY A 429 14.96 22.94 -26.88
C GLY A 429 13.43 23.15 -26.79
N ARG A 430 12.94 24.28 -26.27
CA ARG A 430 11.52 24.47 -25.90
C ARG A 430 10.52 24.20 -27.05
N GLU A 431 10.81 24.68 -28.26
CA GLU A 431 9.92 24.50 -29.41
C GLU A 431 9.86 23.04 -29.89
N GLU A 432 10.99 22.31 -29.84
CA GLU A 432 10.98 20.87 -30.12
C GLU A 432 10.14 20.10 -29.10
N ILE A 433 10.16 20.52 -27.82
CA ILE A 433 9.37 19.89 -26.75
C ILE A 433 7.89 20.09 -27.03
N ILE A 434 7.50 21.32 -27.38
CA ILE A 434 6.12 21.65 -27.72
C ILE A 434 5.66 20.82 -28.92
N LYS A 435 6.46 20.74 -29.98
CA LYS A 435 6.13 19.96 -31.19
C LYS A 435 5.95 18.48 -30.86
N ALA A 436 6.91 17.88 -30.18
CA ALA A 436 6.88 16.46 -29.87
C ALA A 436 5.78 16.08 -28.85
N LEU A 437 5.43 16.97 -27.92
CA LEU A 437 4.26 16.78 -27.04
C LEU A 437 2.94 16.90 -27.81
N LYS A 438 2.85 17.80 -28.80
CA LYS A 438 1.66 17.95 -29.66
C LYS A 438 1.39 16.70 -30.49
N ASP A 439 2.44 16.12 -31.07
CA ASP A 439 2.35 14.89 -31.88
C ASP A 439 1.88 13.66 -31.07
N ARG A 440 1.94 13.75 -29.75
CA ARG A 440 1.59 12.71 -28.77
C ARG A 440 0.17 12.83 -28.21
N VAL A 441 -0.54 13.93 -28.49
CA VAL A 441 -1.90 14.13 -27.98
C VAL A 441 -2.82 13.09 -28.64
N PRO A 442 -3.46 12.19 -27.87
CA PRO A 442 -4.23 11.11 -28.45
C PRO A 442 -5.41 11.65 -29.26
N PRO A 443 -5.61 11.19 -30.51
CA PRO A 443 -6.68 11.67 -31.37
C PRO A 443 -8.05 11.05 -31.04
N ARG A 444 -8.12 10.01 -30.19
CA ARG A 444 -9.32 9.21 -29.91
C ARG A 444 -9.49 8.89 -28.40
N PRO A 445 -10.73 8.59 -27.92
CA PRO A 445 -11.00 8.07 -26.56
C PRO A 445 -10.28 6.75 -26.25
N GLY A 446 -10.00 6.45 -24.97
CA GLY A 446 -9.34 5.19 -24.53
C GLY A 446 -7.85 5.28 -24.15
N GLN A 447 -7.27 6.48 -24.11
CA GLN A 447 -5.91 6.75 -23.62
C GLN A 447 -5.90 7.84 -22.53
N GLU A 448 -6.88 7.81 -21.60
CA GLU A 448 -7.06 8.85 -20.58
C GLU A 448 -5.81 9.04 -19.71
N GLY A 449 -5.08 7.96 -19.38
CA GLY A 449 -3.87 8.05 -18.56
C GLY A 449 -2.73 8.82 -19.23
N MET A 450 -2.55 8.67 -20.54
CA MET A 450 -1.54 9.44 -21.30
C MET A 450 -1.96 10.91 -21.40
N LEU A 451 -3.23 11.18 -21.70
CA LEU A 451 -3.74 12.54 -21.79
C LEU A 451 -3.63 13.28 -20.45
N LEU A 452 -3.94 12.60 -19.34
CA LEU A 452 -3.78 13.12 -17.98
C LEU A 452 -2.32 13.49 -17.71
N PHE A 453 -1.39 12.59 -18.01
CA PHE A 453 0.05 12.83 -17.87
C PHE A 453 0.50 14.04 -18.69
N LEU A 454 0.13 14.11 -19.97
CA LEU A 454 0.55 15.20 -20.86
C LEU A 454 -0.02 16.55 -20.40
N LEU A 455 -1.26 16.58 -19.89
CA LEU A 455 -1.87 17.78 -19.31
C LEU A 455 -1.07 18.27 -18.08
N GLN A 456 -0.74 17.37 -17.16
CA GLN A 456 0.02 17.70 -15.95
C GLN A 456 1.41 18.23 -16.29
N VAL A 457 2.18 17.52 -17.12
CA VAL A 457 3.53 17.92 -17.51
C VAL A 457 3.52 19.24 -18.30
N SER A 458 2.60 19.40 -19.24
CA SER A 458 2.52 20.64 -20.03
C SER A 458 2.13 21.84 -19.17
N ALA A 459 1.22 21.65 -18.20
CA ALA A 459 0.86 22.69 -17.25
C ALA A 459 2.02 23.03 -16.30
N GLU A 460 2.79 22.03 -15.86
CA GLU A 460 3.98 22.21 -15.03
C GLU A 460 5.07 23.04 -15.71
N LEU A 461 5.30 22.77 -16.98
CA LEU A 461 6.32 23.42 -17.80
C LEU A 461 5.81 24.70 -18.48
N ARG A 462 4.53 25.06 -18.28
CA ARG A 462 3.84 26.17 -18.95
C ARG A 462 4.01 26.11 -20.47
N LEU A 463 3.78 24.92 -21.04
CA LEU A 463 3.87 24.65 -22.47
C LEU A 463 2.47 24.66 -23.09
N PRO A 464 2.20 25.52 -24.10
CA PRO A 464 0.89 25.61 -24.74
C PRO A 464 0.71 24.49 -25.78
N VAL A 465 0.64 23.24 -25.30
CA VAL A 465 0.57 22.04 -26.14
C VAL A 465 -0.83 21.82 -26.70
N PHE A 466 -1.88 22.04 -25.89
CA PHE A 466 -3.24 21.63 -26.23
C PHE A 466 -4.05 22.71 -26.96
N GLY A 467 -4.82 22.28 -27.97
CA GLY A 467 -5.72 23.14 -28.75
C GLY A 467 -7.04 23.43 -28.02
N LYS A 468 -7.75 24.48 -28.48
CA LYS A 468 -9.00 24.94 -27.85
C LYS A 468 -10.09 23.86 -27.86
N SER A 469 -10.25 23.12 -28.95
CA SER A 469 -11.31 22.11 -29.12
C SER A 469 -11.24 21.00 -28.07
N LEU A 470 -10.04 20.44 -27.84
CA LEU A 470 -9.83 19.39 -26.85
C LEU A 470 -10.08 19.89 -25.44
N LEU A 471 -9.54 21.07 -25.07
CA LEU A 471 -9.77 21.65 -23.75
C LEU A 471 -11.25 21.96 -23.51
N ARG A 472 -11.97 22.49 -24.52
CA ARG A 472 -13.42 22.69 -24.42
C ARG A 472 -14.12 21.38 -24.11
N ARG A 473 -13.84 20.34 -24.90
CA ARG A 473 -14.41 19.00 -24.71
C ARG A 473 -14.19 18.45 -23.31
N LEU A 474 -12.95 18.49 -22.82
CA LEU A 474 -12.59 18.00 -21.48
C LEU A 474 -13.24 18.81 -20.34
N LEU A 475 -13.51 20.10 -20.57
CA LEU A 475 -14.16 20.98 -19.60
C LEU A 475 -15.69 20.89 -19.65
N THR A 476 -16.28 20.28 -20.68
CA THR A 476 -17.74 20.18 -20.85
C THR A 476 -18.32 18.77 -20.74
N GLU A 477 -17.56 17.71 -21.05
CA GLU A 477 -18.10 16.33 -21.10
C GLU A 477 -18.55 15.84 -19.69
N PRO A 478 -19.85 15.51 -19.51
CA PRO A 478 -20.35 14.94 -18.26
C PRO A 478 -20.17 13.41 -18.29
N GLY A 479 -19.14 12.88 -17.63
CA GLY A 479 -19.05 11.42 -17.39
C GLY A 479 -17.65 10.81 -17.26
N GLY A 480 -16.56 11.54 -17.52
CA GLY A 480 -15.20 11.00 -17.36
C GLY A 480 -14.67 11.01 -15.92
N ASP A 481 -13.60 10.21 -15.67
CA ASP A 481 -12.75 10.33 -14.46
C ASP A 481 -12.47 11.81 -14.20
N GLY A 482 -12.96 12.33 -13.06
CA GLY A 482 -12.79 13.74 -12.69
C GLY A 482 -11.35 14.22 -12.84
N GLY A 483 -10.36 13.32 -12.74
CA GLY A 483 -8.95 13.62 -12.98
C GLY A 483 -8.64 14.38 -14.28
N LEU A 484 -9.26 14.05 -15.41
CA LEU A 484 -9.01 14.75 -16.68
C LEU A 484 -9.57 16.17 -16.70
N PHE A 485 -10.78 16.36 -16.17
CA PHE A 485 -11.39 17.68 -16.01
C PHE A 485 -10.50 18.56 -15.14
N PHE A 486 -9.98 18.04 -14.02
CA PHE A 486 -9.12 18.81 -13.11
C PHE A 486 -7.76 19.13 -13.73
N ALA A 487 -7.15 18.19 -14.46
CA ALA A 487 -5.89 18.46 -15.14
C ALA A 487 -6.06 19.49 -16.27
N ALA A 488 -7.17 19.45 -17.02
CA ALA A 488 -7.50 20.44 -18.03
C ALA A 488 -7.75 21.83 -17.42
N LEU A 489 -8.48 21.89 -16.30
CA LEU A 489 -8.74 23.14 -15.58
C LEU A 489 -7.45 23.75 -15.03
N ALA A 490 -6.59 22.94 -14.40
CA ALA A 490 -5.28 23.37 -13.92
C ALA A 490 -4.36 23.84 -15.06
N PHE A 491 -4.41 23.18 -16.22
CA PHE A 491 -3.69 23.62 -17.42
C PHE A 491 -4.17 25.00 -17.89
N VAL A 492 -5.48 25.21 -18.01
CA VAL A 492 -6.08 26.50 -18.42
C VAL A 492 -5.72 27.62 -17.45
N ASP A 493 -5.81 27.35 -16.14
CA ASP A 493 -5.47 28.33 -15.09
C ASP A 493 -3.98 28.67 -15.10
N ARG A 494 -3.08 27.67 -15.08
CA ARG A 494 -1.63 27.90 -15.03
C ARG A 494 -1.06 28.63 -16.26
N LEU A 495 -1.65 28.42 -17.43
CA LEU A 495 -1.28 29.16 -18.65
C LEU A 495 -2.04 30.49 -18.81
N ALA A 496 -2.87 30.87 -17.83
CA ALA A 496 -3.66 32.09 -17.82
C ALA A 496 -4.51 32.27 -19.09
N MET A 497 -5.16 31.20 -19.57
CA MET A 497 -5.90 31.19 -20.84
C MET A 497 -7.27 31.90 -20.72
N ARG A 498 -7.27 33.23 -20.63
CA ARG A 498 -8.47 34.07 -20.38
C ARG A 498 -9.61 33.87 -21.38
N ASN A 499 -9.32 33.43 -22.59
CA ASN A 499 -10.33 33.12 -23.61
C ASN A 499 -11.25 31.93 -23.24
N PHE A 500 -10.97 31.23 -22.14
CA PHE A 500 -11.83 30.19 -21.59
C PHE A 500 -12.80 30.70 -20.51
N ILE A 501 -12.66 31.93 -20.03
CA ILE A 501 -13.53 32.51 -19.00
C ILE A 501 -15.02 32.33 -19.32
N PRO A 502 -15.54 32.68 -20.51
CA PRO A 502 -16.97 32.53 -20.80
C PRO A 502 -17.48 31.09 -20.71
N LEU A 503 -16.64 30.12 -21.13
CA LEU A 503 -16.99 28.70 -21.03
C LEU A 503 -17.01 28.24 -19.58
N LEU A 504 -16.02 28.66 -18.79
CA LEU A 504 -15.95 28.28 -17.37
C LEU A 504 -17.11 28.88 -16.58
N GLU A 505 -17.54 30.10 -16.89
CA GLU A 505 -18.75 30.72 -16.35
C GLU A 505 -20.02 29.98 -16.78
N GLU A 506 -20.13 29.62 -18.06
CA GLU A 506 -21.23 28.80 -18.58
C GLU A 506 -21.30 27.44 -17.85
N GLN A 507 -20.16 26.78 -17.60
CA GLN A 507 -20.12 25.52 -16.85
C GLN A 507 -20.47 25.71 -15.36
N LEU A 508 -20.12 26.85 -14.77
CA LEU A 508 -20.45 27.19 -13.39
C LEU A 508 -21.97 27.39 -13.21
N PHE A 509 -22.63 28.06 -14.17
CA PHE A 509 -24.04 28.45 -14.07
C PHE A 509 -25.03 27.55 -14.84
N GLY A 510 -24.59 26.84 -15.86
CA GLY A 510 -25.46 26.18 -16.86
C GLY A 510 -25.71 24.68 -16.65
N ILE A 511 -25.00 24.01 -15.74
CA ILE A 511 -25.14 22.56 -15.52
C ILE A 511 -25.36 22.26 -14.03
N ARG A 512 -26.16 21.24 -13.70
CA ARG A 512 -26.24 20.64 -12.34
C ARG A 512 -24.94 19.91 -12.01
N THR A 513 -23.81 20.62 -11.99
CA THR A 513 -22.50 20.11 -11.57
C THR A 513 -22.46 19.97 -10.05
N GLY A 514 -21.79 18.93 -9.55
CA GLY A 514 -21.59 18.71 -8.11
C GLY A 514 -20.75 19.82 -7.47
N GLU A 515 -20.92 20.04 -6.15
CA GLU A 515 -20.31 21.15 -5.39
C GLU A 515 -18.79 21.24 -5.58
N ALA A 516 -18.09 20.10 -5.58
CA ALA A 516 -16.67 20.00 -5.85
C ALA A 516 -16.23 20.65 -7.18
N ARG A 517 -16.93 20.38 -8.29
CA ARG A 517 -16.59 20.98 -9.59
C ARG A 517 -16.80 22.49 -9.59
N LYS A 518 -17.87 22.96 -8.93
CA LYS A 518 -18.16 24.39 -8.81
C LYS A 518 -17.09 25.14 -8.04
N LEU A 519 -16.63 24.61 -6.91
CA LEU A 519 -15.53 25.20 -6.12
C LEU A 519 -14.26 25.36 -6.95
N LEU A 520 -13.92 24.34 -7.73
CA LEU A 520 -12.72 24.36 -8.56
C LEU A 520 -12.85 25.33 -9.73
N LEU A 521 -14.02 25.39 -10.38
CA LEU A 521 -14.32 26.38 -11.42
C LEU A 521 -14.24 27.81 -10.87
N ILE A 522 -14.81 28.07 -9.70
CA ILE A 522 -14.75 29.36 -9.01
C ILE A 522 -13.29 29.77 -8.78
N SER A 523 -12.46 28.88 -8.25
CA SER A 523 -11.04 29.17 -7.98
C SER A 523 -10.24 29.41 -9.26
N ALA A 524 -10.45 28.62 -10.32
CA ALA A 524 -9.79 28.84 -11.61
C ALA A 524 -10.22 30.17 -12.25
N LEU A 525 -11.52 30.48 -12.23
CA LEU A 525 -12.04 31.77 -12.68
C LEU A 525 -11.43 32.92 -11.88
N ALA A 526 -11.38 32.80 -10.56
CA ALA A 526 -10.71 33.78 -9.71
C ALA A 526 -9.24 34.01 -10.11
N GLY A 527 -8.54 32.99 -10.61
CA GLY A 527 -7.14 33.08 -11.02
C GLY A 527 -6.98 33.84 -12.32
N LEU A 528 -7.83 33.49 -13.29
CA LEU A 528 -7.92 34.17 -14.58
C LEU A 528 -8.33 35.64 -14.44
N TYR A 529 -9.20 35.96 -13.48
CA TYR A 529 -9.68 37.31 -13.18
C TYR A 529 -8.71 38.15 -12.34
N ALA A 530 -7.87 37.55 -11.49
CA ALA A 530 -6.91 38.29 -10.66
C ALA A 530 -5.93 39.14 -11.48
N GLY A 531 -5.69 38.80 -12.75
CA GLY A 531 -4.84 39.58 -13.66
C GLY A 531 -5.59 40.53 -14.62
N ALA A 532 -6.92 40.67 -14.52
CA ALA A 532 -7.73 41.46 -15.46
C ALA A 532 -8.07 42.88 -14.94
N PRO A 533 -8.24 43.89 -15.82
CA PRO A 533 -8.76 45.20 -15.42
C PRO A 533 -10.18 45.07 -14.87
N GLY A 534 -10.43 45.57 -13.67
CA GLY A 534 -11.68 45.33 -12.92
C GLY A 534 -11.59 44.24 -11.85
N GLY A 535 -10.59 43.35 -11.92
CA GLY A 535 -10.09 42.52 -10.83
C GLY A 535 -11.03 41.49 -10.19
N LEU A 536 -10.43 40.62 -9.37
CA LEU A 536 -11.10 39.66 -8.50
C LEU A 536 -12.17 40.27 -7.55
N PRO A 537 -12.02 41.49 -7.02
CA PRO A 537 -13.02 42.11 -6.13
C PRO A 537 -14.38 42.41 -6.76
N ASN A 538 -14.45 42.60 -8.08
CA ASN A 538 -15.73 42.82 -8.78
C ASN A 538 -16.38 41.51 -9.26
N TYR A 539 -15.57 40.47 -9.45
CA TYR A 539 -16.05 39.18 -9.95
C TYR A 539 -16.71 38.33 -8.86
N LEU A 540 -16.07 38.18 -7.69
CA LEU A 540 -16.58 37.31 -6.62
C LEU A 540 -18.00 37.67 -6.13
N PRO A 541 -18.33 38.96 -5.90
CA PRO A 541 -19.68 39.35 -5.47
C PRO A 541 -20.75 39.00 -6.52
N ALA A 542 -20.46 39.26 -7.80
CA ALA A 542 -21.37 38.95 -8.89
C ALA A 542 -21.58 37.44 -9.10
N VAL A 543 -20.58 36.61 -8.76
CA VAL A 543 -20.70 35.15 -8.76
C VAL A 543 -21.50 34.66 -7.56
N SER A 544 -21.25 35.21 -6.38
CA SER A 544 -21.94 34.87 -5.13
C SER A 544 -23.46 35.08 -5.26
N GLU A 545 -23.89 36.21 -5.84
CA GLU A 545 -25.30 36.52 -6.10
C GLU A 545 -25.97 35.55 -7.09
N LYS A 546 -25.23 35.07 -8.10
CA LYS A 546 -25.75 34.18 -9.16
C LYS A 546 -25.80 32.70 -8.79
N LEU A 547 -25.06 32.26 -7.77
CA LEU A 547 -25.15 30.88 -7.29
C LEU A 547 -26.49 30.65 -6.59
N SER A 548 -27.14 29.51 -6.84
CA SER A 548 -28.44 29.19 -6.23
C SER A 548 -28.34 29.01 -4.70
N ALA A 549 -29.45 29.20 -4.00
CA ALA A 549 -29.51 29.13 -2.53
C ALA A 549 -29.23 27.75 -1.91
N GLY A 550 -29.24 26.67 -2.69
CA GLY A 550 -28.96 25.32 -2.21
C GLY A 550 -27.48 24.91 -2.25
N LEU A 551 -26.53 25.84 -2.32
CA LEU A 551 -25.09 25.60 -2.43
C LEU A 551 -24.32 26.33 -1.32
N ASP A 552 -24.61 25.98 -0.07
CA ASP A 552 -24.06 26.66 1.12
C ASP A 552 -22.52 26.68 1.09
N ALA A 553 -21.85 25.58 0.74
CA ALA A 553 -20.39 25.50 0.73
C ALA A 553 -19.71 26.43 -0.30
N SER A 554 -20.27 26.58 -1.50
CA SER A 554 -19.71 27.46 -2.54
C SER A 554 -19.93 28.94 -2.23
N ARG A 555 -21.10 29.28 -1.69
CA ARG A 555 -21.41 30.65 -1.25
C ARG A 555 -20.58 31.07 -0.04
N LEU A 556 -20.39 30.19 0.93
CA LEU A 556 -19.59 30.48 2.12
C LEU A 556 -18.09 30.55 1.82
N LEU A 557 -17.54 29.72 0.92
CA LEU A 557 -16.17 29.91 0.42
C LEU A 557 -16.02 31.26 -0.29
N LEU A 558 -16.98 31.64 -1.15
CA LEU A 558 -16.95 32.93 -1.85
C LEU A 558 -17.04 34.11 -0.89
N ASN A 559 -17.97 34.06 0.07
CA ASN A 559 -18.10 35.10 1.09
C ASN A 559 -16.83 35.21 1.95
N HIS A 560 -16.19 34.09 2.27
CA HIS A 560 -14.93 34.08 3.00
C HIS A 560 -13.77 34.62 2.15
N LEU A 561 -13.62 34.19 0.89
CA LEU A 561 -12.64 34.73 -0.05
C LEU A 561 -12.85 36.24 -0.27
N GLU A 562 -14.09 36.69 -0.37
CA GLU A 562 -14.44 38.12 -0.41
C GLU A 562 -14.03 38.86 0.86
N CYS A 563 -14.23 38.27 2.04
CA CYS A 563 -13.75 38.85 3.30
C CYS A 563 -12.23 38.95 3.33
N CYS A 564 -11.50 37.90 2.93
CA CYS A 564 -10.03 37.91 2.84
C CYS A 564 -9.51 38.96 1.86
N LEU A 565 -10.18 39.12 0.70
CA LEU A 565 -9.76 40.05 -0.35
C LEU A 565 -10.16 41.51 -0.08
N ARG A 566 -11.24 41.76 0.68
CA ARG A 566 -11.69 43.11 1.09
C ARG A 566 -10.89 43.67 2.30
N GLY A 567 -9.85 42.97 2.76
CA GLY A 567 -9.05 43.40 3.91
C GLY A 567 -9.58 42.95 5.27
N GLY A 568 -10.50 41.99 5.31
CA GLY A 568 -10.98 41.32 6.52
C GLY A 568 -10.09 40.17 6.97
N GLY A 569 -8.77 40.26 6.74
CA GLY A 569 -7.83 39.50 7.56
C GLY A 569 -7.93 40.10 8.96
N GLY A 570 -8.72 39.50 9.84
CA GLY A 570 -8.83 39.94 11.22
C GLY A 570 -7.42 40.11 11.79
N ASN A 571 -7.02 41.36 12.04
CA ASN A 571 -5.93 41.77 12.93
C ASN A 571 -4.65 40.90 12.96
N ALA A 572 -4.19 40.36 11.82
CA ALA A 572 -2.94 39.59 11.77
C ALA A 572 -1.72 40.45 11.40
N ASP A 573 -1.86 41.79 11.37
CA ASP A 573 -0.74 42.71 11.26
C ASP A 573 -0.54 43.43 12.60
N SER A 574 0.15 42.75 13.53
CA SER A 574 0.86 43.39 14.65
C SER A 574 1.89 42.52 15.39
N GLY A 575 2.18 41.28 14.98
CA GLY A 575 3.14 40.41 15.67
C GLY A 575 4.47 40.22 14.94
N ARG A 576 5.59 40.68 15.51
CA ARG A 576 6.99 40.57 15.01
C ARG A 576 7.56 39.12 14.87
N GLY A 577 6.74 38.11 14.58
CA GLY A 577 7.11 36.68 14.62
C GLY A 577 7.06 35.96 13.26
N LEU A 578 7.73 34.80 13.17
CA LEU A 578 7.77 33.97 11.95
C LEU A 578 6.42 33.33 11.63
N ARG A 579 6.05 33.31 10.35
CA ARG A 579 4.90 32.57 9.82
C ARG A 579 5.35 31.20 9.36
N VAL A 580 4.96 30.16 10.09
CA VAL A 580 5.38 28.78 9.81
C VAL A 580 4.24 28.04 9.14
N LEU A 581 4.52 27.39 8.01
CA LEU A 581 3.57 26.49 7.35
C LEU A 581 4.02 25.05 7.55
N GLN A 582 3.20 24.24 8.22
CA GLN A 582 3.38 22.80 8.35
C GLN A 582 2.27 22.03 7.62
N CYS A 583 2.43 20.71 7.47
CA CYS A 583 1.46 19.90 6.73
C CYS A 583 1.14 18.55 7.40
N SER A 584 -0.13 18.17 7.31
CA SER A 584 -0.65 16.82 7.58
C SER A 584 -1.42 16.34 6.35
N CYS A 585 -0.71 15.80 5.35
CA CYS A 585 -1.28 15.55 4.02
C CYS A 585 -2.13 14.29 3.91
N ILE A 586 -2.01 13.34 4.84
CA ILE A 586 -2.67 12.02 4.76
C ILE A 586 -3.84 11.92 5.73
N ASP A 587 -3.81 12.72 6.79
CA ASP A 587 -4.61 12.49 7.98
C ASP A 587 -5.44 13.72 8.32
N ARG A 588 -6.76 13.55 8.25
CA ARG A 588 -7.73 14.63 8.45
C ARG A 588 -8.87 14.25 9.39
N SER A 589 -8.96 12.99 9.85
CA SER A 589 -10.04 12.68 10.80
C SER A 589 -9.79 13.46 12.09
N ARG A 590 -10.86 14.11 12.58
CA ARG A 590 -10.89 14.71 13.92
C ARG A 590 -10.94 13.63 15.02
N MET A 591 -11.15 12.36 14.64
CA MET A 591 -11.21 11.20 15.51
C MET A 591 -10.00 10.29 15.24
N PRO A 592 -8.86 10.51 15.93
CA PRO A 592 -7.72 9.61 15.85
C PRO A 592 -8.15 8.16 16.10
N GLY A 593 -7.70 7.25 15.23
CA GLY A 593 -8.14 5.86 15.27
C GLY A 593 -9.20 5.51 14.23
N GLU A 594 -9.73 6.47 13.45
CA GLU A 594 -10.52 6.18 12.25
C GLU A 594 -9.66 6.05 11.00
N GLY A 595 -9.79 4.95 10.24
CA GLY A 595 -9.13 4.80 8.94
C GLY A 595 -7.62 5.09 8.98
N ASN A 596 -7.16 6.07 8.19
CA ASN A 596 -5.75 6.46 8.13
C ASN A 596 -5.35 7.52 9.17
N SER A 597 -6.15 7.75 10.23
CA SER A 597 -5.89 8.77 11.24
C SER A 597 -5.20 8.29 12.51
N GLY A 598 -4.12 8.96 12.95
CA GLY A 598 -3.27 8.47 14.05
C GLY A 598 -2.46 9.53 14.78
N GLY A 599 -1.56 9.06 15.66
CA GLY A 599 -0.86 9.91 16.63
C GLY A 599 -0.06 11.06 16.02
N MET A 600 0.47 10.92 14.81
CA MET A 600 1.24 11.99 14.19
C MET A 600 0.37 13.20 13.78
N ASN A 601 -0.89 13.03 13.40
CA ASN A 601 -1.78 14.19 13.17
C ASN A 601 -2.16 14.87 14.49
N VAL A 602 -2.37 14.08 15.55
CA VAL A 602 -2.54 14.61 16.93
C VAL A 602 -1.34 15.46 17.31
N PHE A 603 -0.13 14.94 17.12
CA PHE A 603 1.12 15.66 17.39
C PHE A 603 1.26 16.93 16.55
N ILE A 604 1.01 16.89 15.24
CA ILE A 604 1.14 18.07 14.36
C ILE A 604 0.18 19.18 14.78
N LEU A 605 -1.07 18.84 15.09
CA LEU A 605 -2.06 19.82 15.51
C LEU A 605 -1.72 20.41 16.88
N ALA A 606 -1.35 19.57 17.85
CA ALA A 606 -0.92 20.01 19.17
C ALA A 606 0.36 20.87 19.11
N LEU A 607 1.31 20.50 18.25
CA LEU A 607 2.52 21.28 18.03
C LEU A 607 2.20 22.63 17.39
N GLY A 608 1.25 22.68 16.46
CA GLY A 608 0.79 23.93 15.86
C GLY A 608 0.14 24.85 16.89
N ASP A 609 -0.72 24.29 17.75
CA ASP A 609 -1.35 25.00 18.86
C ASP A 609 -0.30 25.57 19.83
N ALA A 610 0.74 24.78 20.15
CA ALA A 610 1.84 25.22 21.00
C ALA A 610 2.74 26.27 20.32
N LEU A 611 3.08 26.08 19.04
CA LEU A 611 3.94 26.99 18.27
C LEU A 611 3.30 28.37 18.15
N ALA A 612 1.99 28.46 17.98
CA ALA A 612 1.27 29.74 17.91
C ALA A 612 1.36 30.56 19.21
N ARG A 613 1.61 29.90 20.35
CA ARG A 613 1.81 30.56 21.67
C ARG A 613 3.28 30.88 21.96
N GLU A 614 4.22 30.36 21.16
CA GLU A 614 5.65 30.47 21.40
C GLU A 614 6.20 31.83 20.94
N PRO A 615 6.95 32.56 21.80
CA PRO A 615 7.53 33.85 21.43
C PRO A 615 8.38 33.82 20.15
N GLY A 616 8.06 34.73 19.24
CA GLY A 616 8.77 34.89 17.96
C GLY A 616 8.24 33.98 16.85
N ILE A 617 7.21 33.18 17.09
CA ILE A 617 6.31 32.65 16.06
C ILE A 617 5.08 33.57 16.02
N GLY A 618 4.70 34.03 14.83
CA GLY A 618 3.56 34.93 14.64
C GLY A 618 2.29 34.17 14.29
N THR A 619 2.37 33.28 13.29
CA THR A 619 1.22 32.47 12.86
C THR A 619 1.70 31.11 12.39
N VAL A 620 0.94 30.07 12.71
CA VAL A 620 1.15 28.71 12.22
C VAL A 620 0.02 28.35 11.29
N TYR A 621 0.36 27.89 10.09
CA TYR A 621 -0.58 27.36 9.11
C TYR A 621 -0.39 25.85 8.99
N THR A 622 -1.43 25.07 9.21
CA THR A 622 -1.38 23.60 9.03
C THR A 622 -2.20 23.20 7.82
N LEU A 623 -1.53 22.75 6.75
CA LEU A 623 -2.20 22.28 5.55
C LEU A 623 -2.71 20.84 5.72
N GLN A 624 -3.98 20.59 5.39
CA GLN A 624 -4.59 19.26 5.33
C GLN A 624 -5.26 19.04 3.96
N MET A 625 -5.24 17.80 3.45
CA MET A 625 -5.86 17.50 2.14
C MET A 625 -7.37 17.29 2.28
N VAL A 626 -8.16 17.90 1.41
CA VAL A 626 -9.63 17.80 1.38
C VAL A 626 -10.06 17.03 0.16
N ASN A 627 -10.55 15.81 0.34
CA ASN A 627 -11.00 15.01 -0.78
C ASN A 627 -12.35 15.50 -1.31
N LEU A 628 -12.34 16.03 -2.52
CA LEU A 628 -13.53 16.51 -3.22
C LEU A 628 -14.43 15.39 -3.76
N ALA A 629 -14.01 14.12 -3.63
CA ALA A 629 -14.88 12.98 -3.86
C ALA A 629 -15.84 12.69 -2.68
N GLU A 630 -15.64 13.34 -1.53
CA GLU A 630 -16.46 13.18 -0.32
C GLU A 630 -17.35 14.42 -0.09
N PRO A 631 -18.47 14.31 0.66
CA PRO A 631 -19.30 15.45 1.03
C PRO A 631 -18.48 16.55 1.72
N LEU A 632 -18.61 17.80 1.26
CA LEU A 632 -17.76 18.89 1.71
C LEU A 632 -18.47 19.75 2.76
N HIS A 633 -17.85 19.87 3.93
CA HIS A 633 -18.27 20.81 4.98
C HIS A 633 -17.39 22.08 4.97
N LEU A 634 -17.88 23.21 5.47
CA LEU A 634 -17.14 24.49 5.39
C LEU A 634 -15.98 24.62 6.37
N GLU A 635 -16.16 24.14 7.60
CA GLU A 635 -15.09 23.99 8.60
C GLU A 635 -13.92 23.16 8.06
N SER A 636 -14.15 22.44 6.98
CA SER A 636 -13.20 21.55 6.35
C SER A 636 -12.15 22.31 5.50
N LEU A 637 -12.43 23.56 5.07
CA LEU A 637 -11.50 24.33 4.24
C LEU A 637 -10.65 25.35 5.01
N LEU A 638 -11.15 25.89 6.11
CA LEU A 638 -10.40 26.81 6.95
C LEU A 638 -10.95 26.79 8.39
N GLU A 639 -10.06 26.60 9.37
CA GLU A 639 -10.41 26.54 10.79
C GLU A 639 -9.32 27.23 11.62
N GLU A 640 -9.67 28.26 12.38
CA GLU A 640 -8.77 28.76 13.43
C GLU A 640 -8.96 27.92 14.68
N ARG A 641 -7.90 27.20 15.09
CA ARG A 641 -7.96 26.27 16.23
C ARG A 641 -7.71 26.97 17.56
N THR A 642 -6.73 27.85 17.58
CA THR A 642 -6.34 28.69 18.71
C THR A 642 -5.78 29.99 18.13
N PRO A 643 -5.80 31.12 18.86
CA PRO A 643 -5.26 32.38 18.33
C PRO A 643 -3.86 32.19 17.73
N GLY A 644 -3.72 32.45 16.43
CA GLY A 644 -2.46 32.31 15.69
C GLY A 644 -2.17 30.92 15.10
N HIS A 645 -3.04 29.91 15.26
CA HIS A 645 -2.94 28.62 14.56
C HIS A 645 -4.17 28.37 13.68
N VAL A 646 -3.93 28.28 12.36
CA VAL A 646 -4.97 28.12 11.34
C VAL A 646 -4.74 26.83 10.56
N VAL A 647 -5.75 25.97 10.49
CA VAL A 647 -5.77 24.79 9.62
C VAL A 647 -6.41 25.17 8.29
N ILE A 648 -5.75 24.80 7.19
CA ILE A 648 -6.19 25.12 5.83
C ILE A 648 -6.37 23.82 5.04
N GLY A 649 -7.56 23.66 4.47
CA GLY A 649 -7.89 22.57 3.58
C GLY A 649 -7.41 22.83 2.15
N VAL A 650 -6.50 21.99 1.65
CA VAL A 650 -6.06 21.94 0.25
C VAL A 650 -6.97 20.97 -0.52
N PRO A 651 -7.80 21.44 -1.46
CA PRO A 651 -8.72 20.57 -2.19
C PRO A 651 -7.97 19.64 -3.15
N VAL A 652 -8.29 18.35 -3.09
CA VAL A 652 -7.76 17.29 -3.93
C VAL A 652 -8.88 16.39 -4.41
N TYR A 653 -8.79 15.82 -5.62
CA TYR A 653 -9.74 14.82 -6.08
C TYR A 653 -9.09 13.46 -6.18
N LEU A 654 -9.47 12.58 -5.25
CA LEU A 654 -8.96 11.23 -5.10
C LEU A 654 -10.16 10.28 -4.92
N PRO A 655 -10.73 9.74 -6.01
CA PRO A 655 -11.90 8.85 -5.91
C PRO A 655 -11.61 7.59 -5.08
N GLU A 656 -10.34 7.19 -4.97
CA GLU A 656 -9.89 6.07 -4.12
C GLU A 656 -9.67 6.45 -2.64
N GLY A 657 -9.97 7.68 -2.23
CA GLY A 657 -9.71 8.21 -0.89
C GLY A 657 -8.27 8.71 -0.68
N ILE A 658 -8.02 9.45 0.41
CA ILE A 658 -6.69 9.96 0.74
C ILE A 658 -5.85 8.86 1.41
N ASN A 659 -4.81 8.40 0.71
CA ASN A 659 -3.78 7.50 1.21
C ASN A 659 -2.45 7.70 0.44
N GLN A 660 -1.34 7.17 0.94
CA GLN A 660 -0.02 7.39 0.33
C GLN A 660 0.04 6.99 -1.16
N PHE A 661 -0.62 5.88 -1.54
CA PHE A 661 -0.66 5.40 -2.93
C PHE A 661 -1.47 6.33 -3.84
N SER A 662 -2.62 6.81 -3.37
CA SER A 662 -3.49 7.74 -4.11
C SER A 662 -2.80 9.11 -4.33
N LEU A 663 -2.06 9.61 -3.34
CA LEU A 663 -1.31 10.88 -3.44
C LEU A 663 -0.25 10.81 -4.54
N MET A 664 0.36 9.65 -4.76
CA MET A 664 1.32 9.42 -5.84
C MET A 664 0.72 9.74 -7.22
N LYS A 665 -0.55 9.39 -7.45
CA LYS A 665 -1.23 9.60 -8.73
C LYS A 665 -1.60 11.06 -9.01
N ARG A 666 -1.50 11.96 -8.02
CA ARG A 666 -2.02 13.34 -8.07
C ARG A 666 -1.06 14.38 -7.48
N GLN A 667 0.24 14.11 -7.38
CA GLN A 667 1.24 15.05 -6.83
C GLN A 667 1.12 16.46 -7.41
N TYR A 668 1.00 16.56 -8.74
CA TYR A 668 0.89 17.86 -9.42
C TYR A 668 -0.38 18.64 -9.05
N HIS A 669 -1.50 17.92 -8.91
CA HIS A 669 -2.76 18.51 -8.49
C HIS A 669 -2.62 19.09 -7.07
N ILE A 670 -1.99 18.35 -6.16
CA ILE A 670 -1.73 18.79 -4.79
C ILE A 670 -0.87 20.06 -4.79
N GLU A 671 0.23 20.06 -5.55
CA GLU A 671 1.15 21.20 -5.66
C GLU A 671 0.43 22.46 -6.15
N HIS A 672 -0.35 22.33 -7.24
CA HIS A 672 -1.13 23.43 -7.79
C HIS A 672 -2.13 23.99 -6.77
N TRP A 673 -2.88 23.13 -6.09
CA TRP A 673 -3.87 23.58 -5.13
C TRP A 673 -3.26 24.16 -3.86
N ALA A 674 -2.13 23.65 -3.39
CA ALA A 674 -1.43 24.24 -2.27
C ALA A 674 -1.00 25.69 -2.58
N GLU A 675 -0.32 25.91 -3.72
CA GLU A 675 0.08 27.25 -4.17
C GLU A 675 -1.13 28.18 -4.35
N ARG A 676 -2.19 27.66 -4.97
CA ARG A 676 -3.41 28.42 -5.25
C ARG A 676 -4.11 28.84 -3.97
N THR A 677 -4.25 27.91 -3.02
CA THR A 677 -4.91 28.15 -1.74
C THR A 677 -4.17 29.21 -0.94
N LEU A 678 -2.83 29.11 -0.86
CA LEU A 678 -2.01 30.13 -0.19
C LEU A 678 -2.14 31.51 -0.86
N SER A 679 -2.11 31.55 -2.19
CA SER A 679 -2.27 32.78 -2.96
C SER A 679 -3.65 33.43 -2.75
N LEU A 680 -4.71 32.65 -2.79
CA LEU A 680 -6.09 33.10 -2.59
C LEU A 680 -6.30 33.73 -1.20
N TYR A 681 -5.72 33.14 -0.16
CA TYR A 681 -5.79 33.66 1.20
C TYR A 681 -4.74 34.75 1.49
N GLY A 682 -3.91 35.13 0.52
CA GLY A 682 -2.83 36.10 0.73
C GLY A 682 -1.73 35.62 1.69
N ILE A 683 -1.64 34.31 1.92
CA ILE A 683 -0.71 33.71 2.88
C ILE A 683 0.68 33.62 2.26
N LYS A 684 1.65 34.23 2.94
CA LYS A 684 3.07 34.17 2.60
C LYS A 684 3.83 33.62 3.80
N PRO A 685 4.12 32.31 3.86
CA PRO A 685 4.89 31.75 4.97
C PRO A 685 6.36 32.18 4.87
N ASP A 686 7.03 32.27 6.02
CA ASP A 686 8.47 32.50 6.12
C ASP A 686 9.26 31.18 6.12
N LEU A 687 8.58 30.06 6.42
CA LEU A 687 9.16 28.72 6.44
C LEU A 687 8.11 27.65 6.11
N PHE A 688 8.49 26.64 5.33
CA PHE A 688 7.76 25.38 5.21
C PHE A 688 8.36 24.33 6.14
N HIS A 689 7.54 23.53 6.81
CA HIS A 689 7.97 22.35 7.53
C HIS A 689 7.22 21.11 7.03
N LEU A 690 7.96 20.29 6.29
CA LEU A 690 7.50 19.06 5.67
C LEU A 690 7.69 17.88 6.61
N ARG A 691 6.68 17.01 6.69
CA ARG A 691 6.68 15.79 7.50
C ARG A 691 6.26 14.62 6.63
N TYR A 692 6.68 13.42 7.01
CA TYR A 692 6.45 12.17 6.27
C TYR A 692 7.07 12.10 4.87
N THR A 693 7.32 10.87 4.45
CA THR A 693 7.88 10.55 3.15
C THR A 693 6.78 10.11 2.18
N HIS A 694 6.13 11.08 1.53
CA HIS A 694 5.08 10.84 0.52
C HIS A 694 4.98 11.98 -0.51
N ASN A 695 4.24 11.75 -1.60
CA ASN A 695 4.13 12.71 -2.71
C ASN A 695 3.49 14.06 -2.32
N GLY A 696 2.63 14.11 -1.30
CA GLY A 696 2.14 15.38 -0.73
C GLY A 696 3.26 16.30 -0.20
N SER A 697 4.24 15.76 0.53
CA SER A 697 5.38 16.52 1.05
C SER A 697 6.33 16.94 -0.06
N MET A 698 6.50 16.10 -1.09
CA MET A 698 7.23 16.48 -2.30
C MET A 698 6.53 17.61 -3.08
N ALA A 699 5.19 17.58 -3.17
CA ALA A 699 4.42 18.67 -3.77
C ALA A 699 4.61 19.99 -3.01
N LEU A 700 4.60 19.95 -1.68
CA LEU A 700 4.83 21.14 -0.85
C LEU A 700 6.29 21.62 -0.89
N MET A 701 7.27 20.72 -1.01
CA MET A 701 8.67 21.07 -1.28
C MET A 701 8.80 21.86 -2.59
N ASN A 702 8.12 21.41 -3.65
CA ASN A 702 8.12 22.11 -4.93
C ASN A 702 7.44 23.49 -4.83
N ALA A 703 6.34 23.60 -4.08
CA ALA A 703 5.68 24.88 -3.81
C ALA A 703 6.61 25.84 -3.05
N ALA A 704 7.27 25.39 -1.99
CA ALA A 704 8.23 26.17 -1.21
C ALA A 704 9.36 26.74 -2.09
N ARG A 705 9.97 25.89 -2.93
CA ARG A 705 11.03 26.30 -3.88
C ARG A 705 10.57 27.38 -4.85
N ARG A 706 9.35 27.29 -5.37
CA ARG A 706 8.80 28.31 -6.29
C ARG A 706 8.47 29.61 -5.60
N MET A 707 7.97 29.52 -4.38
CA MET A 707 7.73 30.69 -3.52
C MET A 707 9.04 31.29 -2.99
N LYS A 708 10.17 30.59 -3.17
CA LYS A 708 11.49 30.94 -2.63
C LYS A 708 11.46 31.09 -1.11
N VAL A 709 10.78 30.15 -0.45
CA VAL A 709 10.67 30.07 1.00
C VAL A 709 11.47 28.86 1.48
N PRO A 710 12.29 28.97 2.53
CA PRO A 710 13.05 27.85 3.05
C PRO A 710 12.16 26.71 3.54
N ALA A 711 12.65 25.47 3.43
CA ALA A 711 11.93 24.27 3.81
C ALA A 711 12.71 23.41 4.82
N VAL A 712 12.09 23.10 5.95
CA VAL A 712 12.55 22.10 6.91
C VAL A 712 11.91 20.75 6.60
N PHE A 713 12.66 19.67 6.76
CA PHE A 713 12.14 18.30 6.67
C PHE A 713 12.36 17.53 7.97
N THR A 714 11.29 16.92 8.50
CA THR A 714 11.42 15.93 9.58
C THR A 714 11.84 14.58 8.97
N LEU A 715 13.06 14.14 9.29
CA LEU A 715 13.64 12.88 8.89
C LEU A 715 13.40 11.80 9.94
N THR A 716 12.96 10.63 9.48
CA THR A 716 12.77 9.42 10.29
C THR A 716 13.52 8.24 9.66
N SER A 717 13.71 7.16 10.39
CA SER A 717 14.28 5.91 9.83
C SER A 717 13.32 5.17 8.88
N ASP A 718 12.04 5.52 8.86
CA ASP A 718 11.08 5.16 7.81
C ASP A 718 11.31 5.99 6.53
N PRO A 719 11.26 5.41 5.31
CA PRO A 719 10.82 4.05 4.95
C PRO A 719 11.89 2.96 5.00
N HIS A 720 13.16 3.30 5.25
CA HIS A 720 14.28 2.34 5.22
C HIS A 720 14.12 1.16 6.18
N VAL A 721 13.68 1.42 7.41
CA VAL A 721 13.43 0.35 8.39
C VAL A 721 12.27 -0.54 7.97
N GLN A 722 11.19 0.03 7.41
CA GLN A 722 10.06 -0.76 6.91
C GLN A 722 10.48 -1.66 5.76
N LEU A 723 11.28 -1.13 4.83
CA LEU A 723 11.86 -1.90 3.75
C LEU A 723 12.76 -3.03 4.30
N SER A 724 13.68 -2.72 5.21
CA SER A 724 14.57 -3.71 5.82
C SER A 724 13.80 -4.78 6.61
N GLN A 725 12.73 -4.44 7.32
CA GLN A 725 11.93 -5.42 8.07
C GLN A 725 11.08 -6.30 7.14
N LYS A 726 10.43 -5.69 6.14
CA LYS A 726 9.56 -6.38 5.20
C LYS A 726 10.34 -7.29 4.24
N TYR A 727 11.56 -6.92 3.91
CA TYR A 727 12.38 -7.60 2.90
C TYR A 727 13.68 -8.22 3.45
N GLY A 728 14.02 -8.03 4.74
CA GLY A 728 15.29 -8.47 5.34
C GLY A 728 15.28 -9.88 5.94
N GLN A 729 14.11 -10.48 6.18
CA GLN A 729 13.95 -11.89 6.54
C GLN A 729 12.92 -12.55 5.62
N PHE A 730 13.30 -12.88 4.38
CA PHE A 730 12.37 -13.58 3.48
C PHE A 730 12.23 -15.06 3.85
N SER A 731 11.09 -15.42 4.46
CA SER A 731 10.44 -16.70 4.23
C SER A 731 9.83 -16.72 2.82
N ALA A 732 9.71 -17.88 2.20
CA ALA A 732 9.35 -18.10 0.78
C ALA A 732 7.95 -17.61 0.32
N SER A 733 7.26 -16.77 1.09
CA SER A 733 5.99 -16.11 0.74
C SER A 733 6.26 -14.72 0.14
N GLY A 734 6.36 -14.67 -1.19
CA GLY A 734 6.76 -13.48 -1.95
C GLY A 734 5.91 -12.24 -1.72
N GLY A 735 6.58 -11.13 -1.39
CA GLY A 735 5.99 -9.79 -1.43
C GLY A 735 5.65 -9.37 -2.86
N GLN A 736 4.75 -8.41 -3.01
CA GLN A 736 4.32 -7.95 -4.32
C GLN A 736 5.34 -6.94 -4.94
N PRO A 737 5.96 -7.13 -6.15
CA PRO A 737 6.54 -6.08 -6.99
C PRO A 737 5.91 -4.70 -6.94
N GLU A 738 4.59 -4.54 -6.92
CA GLU A 738 3.97 -3.22 -6.78
C GLU A 738 4.18 -2.64 -5.37
N ASP A 739 4.18 -3.48 -4.33
CA ASP A 739 4.47 -3.07 -2.96
C ASP A 739 5.94 -2.71 -2.79
N LEU A 740 6.86 -3.51 -3.37
CA LEU A 740 8.29 -3.19 -3.35
C LEU A 740 8.54 -1.89 -4.11
N SER A 741 7.94 -1.74 -5.30
CA SER A 741 7.96 -0.51 -6.10
C SER A 741 7.51 0.70 -5.28
N PHE A 742 6.39 0.57 -4.57
CA PHE A 742 5.87 1.61 -3.70
C PHE A 742 6.82 1.94 -2.52
N ASP A 743 7.36 0.93 -1.84
CA ASP A 743 8.28 1.11 -0.72
C ASP A 743 9.61 1.74 -1.16
N LEU A 744 10.12 1.37 -2.34
CA LEU A 744 11.31 1.99 -2.96
C LEU A 744 11.04 3.43 -3.41
N HIS A 745 9.85 3.72 -3.96
CA HIS A 745 9.46 5.08 -4.30
C HIS A 745 9.44 5.98 -3.07
N ARG A 746 9.02 5.47 -1.91
CA ARG A 746 9.13 6.21 -0.64
C ARG A 746 10.59 6.50 -0.30
N VAL A 747 11.51 5.52 -0.40
CA VAL A 747 12.95 5.77 -0.17
C VAL A 747 13.45 6.91 -1.05
N PHE A 748 13.18 6.83 -2.35
CA PHE A 748 13.53 7.87 -3.32
C PHE A 748 12.97 9.25 -2.96
N LEU A 749 11.69 9.32 -2.54
CA LEU A 749 11.09 10.58 -2.09
C LEU A 749 11.81 11.14 -0.86
N SER A 750 12.19 10.28 0.09
CA SER A 750 12.91 10.68 1.31
C SER A 750 14.20 11.41 0.95
N ASP A 751 14.98 10.84 0.04
CA ASP A 751 16.26 11.39 -0.39
C ASP A 751 16.10 12.69 -1.17
N ARG A 752 15.07 12.77 -2.03
CA ARG A 752 14.77 13.99 -2.81
C ARG A 752 14.33 15.15 -1.93
N ILE A 753 13.47 14.88 -0.94
CA ILE A 753 13.01 15.89 0.01
C ILE A 753 14.20 16.32 0.89
N LEU A 754 15.01 15.37 1.39
CA LEU A 754 16.22 15.67 2.17
C LEU A 754 17.23 16.53 1.38
N SER A 755 17.49 16.17 0.12
CA SER A 755 18.34 16.95 -0.77
C SER A 755 17.80 18.37 -0.99
N GLY A 756 16.47 18.53 -1.02
CA GLY A 756 15.82 19.81 -1.20
C GLY A 756 15.63 20.69 0.04
N ALA A 757 15.68 20.10 1.24
CA ALA A 757 15.44 20.83 2.47
C ALA A 757 16.61 21.75 2.84
N ASP A 758 16.31 22.90 3.42
CA ASP A 758 17.29 23.86 3.95
C ASP A 758 17.66 23.55 5.40
N GLY A 759 16.82 22.80 6.12
CA GLY A 759 17.12 22.29 7.46
C GLY A 759 16.49 20.93 7.71
N VAL A 760 17.09 20.14 8.58
CA VAL A 760 16.63 18.78 8.91
C VAL A 760 16.33 18.67 10.41
N VAL A 761 15.13 18.26 10.73
CA VAL A 761 14.79 17.81 12.10
C VAL A 761 14.83 16.30 12.13
N VAL A 762 15.49 15.71 13.12
CA VAL A 762 15.47 14.27 13.37
C VAL A 762 14.65 14.02 14.63
N LEU A 763 13.62 13.18 14.54
CA LEU A 763 12.90 12.71 15.72
C LEU A 763 13.71 11.60 16.39
N SER A 764 14.18 11.84 17.62
CA SER A 764 14.98 10.86 18.34
C SER A 764 14.07 9.82 19.00
N GLN A 765 14.11 8.60 18.49
CA GLN A 765 13.54 7.42 19.15
C GLN A 765 14.50 6.86 20.23
N GLY A 766 15.19 7.71 20.99
CA GLY A 766 16.17 7.32 22.01
C GLY A 766 17.53 6.78 21.50
N HIS A 767 17.68 6.50 20.20
CA HIS A 767 18.91 5.90 19.64
C HIS A 767 19.97 6.89 19.09
N GLY A 768 19.81 8.20 19.32
CA GLY A 768 20.73 9.22 18.82
C GLY A 768 20.79 9.31 17.27
N LEU A 769 21.78 10.04 16.74
CA LEU A 769 21.95 10.24 15.28
C LEU A 769 22.57 9.04 14.55
N GLY A 770 23.21 8.10 15.27
CA GLY A 770 23.94 6.97 14.70
C GLY A 770 23.09 6.09 13.77
N ASN A 771 21.85 5.78 14.17
CA ASN A 771 20.92 4.99 13.36
C ASN A 771 20.47 5.72 12.09
N ILE A 772 20.38 7.06 12.11
CA ILE A 772 19.99 7.82 10.91
C ILE A 772 21.11 7.79 9.87
N TYR A 773 22.37 7.91 10.28
CA TYR A 773 23.50 7.84 9.34
C TYR A 773 23.63 6.47 8.66
N SER A 774 23.19 5.38 9.30
CA SER A 774 23.15 4.05 8.64
C SER A 774 22.07 3.93 7.57
N PHE A 775 20.98 4.70 7.67
CA PHE A 775 19.92 4.72 6.64
C PHE A 775 20.11 5.82 5.60
N PHE A 776 20.83 6.89 5.95
CA PHE A 776 21.09 8.04 5.09
C PHE A 776 22.60 8.32 4.99
N PRO A 777 23.38 7.42 4.35
CA PRO A 777 24.84 7.55 4.26
C PRO A 777 25.30 8.82 3.51
N GLN A 778 24.43 9.43 2.71
CA GLN A 778 24.69 10.69 2.02
C GLN A 778 25.05 11.85 2.96
N PHE A 779 24.65 11.82 4.24
CA PHE A 779 25.13 12.81 5.21
C PHE A 779 26.65 12.77 5.44
N GLY A 780 27.27 11.60 5.28
CA GLY A 780 28.72 11.43 5.40
C GLY A 780 29.47 11.57 4.06
N LEU A 781 28.77 11.39 2.94
CA LEU A 781 29.37 11.36 1.60
C LEU A 781 29.19 12.67 0.82
N ASP A 782 28.17 13.47 1.14
CA ASP A 782 27.87 14.74 0.48
C ASP A 782 28.24 15.93 1.39
N PRO A 783 29.31 16.68 1.05
CA PRO A 783 29.73 17.85 1.81
C PRO A 783 28.71 19.00 1.86
N GLN A 784 27.69 19.00 0.98
CA GLN A 784 26.62 19.98 1.03
C GLN A 784 25.54 19.57 2.03
N LEU A 785 25.20 18.28 2.11
CA LEU A 785 24.23 17.77 3.09
C LEU A 785 24.77 17.86 4.52
N SER A 786 26.06 17.62 4.73
CA SER A 786 26.68 17.71 6.06
C SER A 786 26.73 19.13 6.63
N LYS A 787 26.58 20.15 5.79
CA LYS A 787 26.54 21.57 6.19
C LYS A 787 25.15 22.08 6.52
N LYS A 788 24.09 21.33 6.21
CA LYS A 788 22.72 21.75 6.49
C LYS A 788 22.48 21.77 8.00
N PRO A 789 21.80 22.80 8.54
CA PRO A 789 21.32 22.79 9.92
C PRO A 789 20.57 21.49 10.21
N LEU A 790 20.99 20.80 11.28
CA LEU A 790 20.37 19.55 11.73
C LEU A 790 20.08 19.66 13.22
N LYS A 791 18.84 19.36 13.62
CA LYS A 791 18.45 19.35 15.02
C LYS A 791 17.74 18.07 15.41
N LEU A 792 18.20 17.46 16.50
CA LEU A 792 17.52 16.37 17.15
C LEU A 792 16.42 16.94 18.04
N VAL A 793 15.19 16.44 17.89
CA VAL A 793 14.03 16.90 18.66
C VAL A 793 13.28 15.68 19.20
N SER A 794 12.78 15.77 20.43
CA SER A 794 11.91 14.75 21.02
C SER A 794 10.46 14.95 20.59
N GLU A 795 9.67 13.90 20.71
CA GLU A 795 8.21 14.02 20.63
C GLU A 795 7.67 14.69 21.89
N GLY A 796 6.44 15.23 21.80
CA GLY A 796 5.78 15.77 22.97
C GLY A 796 4.26 15.76 22.86
N ILE A 797 3.61 15.69 24.01
CA ILE A 797 2.15 15.75 24.16
C ILE A 797 1.76 17.03 24.89
N ASP A 798 0.51 17.47 24.67
CA ASP A 798 -0.05 18.57 25.45
C ASP A 798 -0.40 18.09 26.85
N MET A 799 0.27 18.65 27.86
CA MET A 799 0.05 18.34 29.26
C MET A 799 -1.15 19.08 29.86
N SER A 800 -1.69 20.06 29.13
CA SER A 800 -2.81 20.85 29.62
C SER A 800 -4.05 19.98 29.81
N THR A 801 -4.63 20.06 31.01
CA THR A 801 -6.00 19.62 31.26
C THR A 801 -7.00 20.77 31.11
N GLU A 802 -6.52 22.02 30.96
CA GLU A 802 -7.37 23.19 30.78
C GLU A 802 -8.18 23.09 29.48
N GLY A 803 -9.50 23.19 29.62
CA GLY A 803 -10.44 23.09 28.52
C GLY A 803 -10.72 21.66 28.04
N LEU A 804 -10.16 20.62 28.65
CA LEU A 804 -10.62 19.25 28.38
C LEU A 804 -12.14 19.16 28.68
N PRO A 805 -12.94 18.50 27.82
CA PRO A 805 -14.36 18.29 28.10
C PRO A 805 -14.56 17.64 29.47
N GLY A 806 -15.42 18.22 30.31
CA GLY A 806 -15.81 17.58 31.55
C GLY A 806 -16.48 16.23 31.27
N PHE A 807 -16.14 15.22 32.06
CA PHE A 807 -16.79 13.92 32.03
C PHE A 807 -17.60 13.75 33.31
N SER A 808 -18.93 13.63 33.21
CA SER A 808 -19.75 13.27 34.37
C SER A 808 -19.76 11.75 34.55
N ARG A 809 -20.17 11.30 35.75
CA ARG A 809 -20.45 9.88 35.98
C ARG A 809 -21.50 9.34 35.02
N GLU A 810 -22.49 10.16 34.67
CA GLU A 810 -23.54 9.77 33.72
C GLU A 810 -22.99 9.59 32.29
N ASP A 811 -22.12 10.50 31.83
CA ASP A 811 -21.45 10.38 30.52
C ASP A 811 -20.60 9.11 30.44
N PHE A 812 -19.90 8.77 31.53
CA PHE A 812 -19.14 7.54 31.66
C PHE A 812 -20.03 6.29 31.58
N MET A 813 -21.14 6.28 32.32
CA MET A 813 -22.09 5.16 32.28
C MET A 813 -22.68 4.97 30.89
N ARG A 814 -23.11 6.05 30.21
CA ARG A 814 -23.63 5.99 28.83
C ARG A 814 -22.60 5.48 27.83
N LEU A 815 -21.33 5.85 28.00
CA LEU A 815 -20.26 5.41 27.12
C LEU A 815 -19.91 3.93 27.33
N MET A 816 -19.83 3.50 28.59
CA MET A 816 -19.29 2.18 28.95
C MET A 816 -20.35 1.10 29.09
N SER A 817 -21.59 1.43 29.50
CA SER A 817 -22.57 0.43 29.96
C SER A 817 -23.55 -0.02 28.88
N SER A 818 -23.85 -1.34 28.86
CA SER A 818 -24.80 -1.97 27.96
C SER A 818 -26.24 -1.48 28.15
N GLN A 819 -26.62 -1.12 29.38
CA GLN A 819 -27.97 -0.69 29.73
C GLN A 819 -28.26 0.77 29.39
N ASP A 820 -27.21 1.58 29.30
CA ASP A 820 -27.28 3.03 29.10
C ASP A 820 -26.90 3.44 27.66
N TYR A 821 -26.63 2.45 26.80
CA TYR A 821 -26.21 2.66 25.43
C TYR A 821 -27.40 2.56 24.46
N ASP A 822 -27.77 3.68 23.85
CA ASP A 822 -28.86 3.82 22.88
C ASP A 822 -28.37 4.21 21.46
N GLY A 823 -27.05 4.30 21.28
CA GLY A 823 -26.42 4.85 20.07
C GLY A 823 -26.01 3.83 18.99
N PRO A 824 -25.66 4.31 17.78
CA PRO A 824 -25.03 3.50 16.73
C PRO A 824 -23.56 3.20 17.04
N GLY A 825 -23.10 1.95 16.85
CA GLY A 825 -21.71 1.54 17.12
C GLY A 825 -21.56 0.07 17.49
N PHE A 826 -20.38 -0.33 17.97
CA PHE A 826 -20.10 -1.73 18.31
C PHE A 826 -20.94 -2.20 19.52
N PRO A 827 -21.48 -3.43 19.50
CA PRO A 827 -22.44 -3.90 20.51
C PRO A 827 -21.80 -4.31 21.85
N PHE A 828 -20.49 -4.14 22.01
CA PHE A 828 -19.74 -4.63 23.16
C PHE A 828 -19.61 -3.55 24.24
N ARG A 829 -20.24 -3.78 25.39
CA ARG A 829 -20.30 -2.85 26.52
C ARG A 829 -20.21 -3.61 27.85
N LEU A 830 -19.89 -2.86 28.91
CA LEU A 830 -19.79 -3.36 30.27
C LEU A 830 -21.18 -3.48 30.92
N ASP A 831 -21.38 -4.48 31.76
CA ASP A 831 -22.52 -4.53 32.66
C ASP A 831 -22.28 -3.60 33.85
N ARG A 832 -23.34 -2.96 34.36
CA ARG A 832 -23.22 -1.92 35.41
C ARG A 832 -22.42 -2.38 36.65
N GLU A 833 -22.52 -3.67 37.00
CA GLU A 833 -21.80 -4.26 38.13
C GLU A 833 -20.28 -4.42 37.91
N HIS A 834 -19.81 -4.24 36.68
CA HIS A 834 -18.40 -4.37 36.32
C HIS A 834 -17.75 -3.03 35.99
N VAL A 835 -18.53 -1.97 35.74
CA VAL A 835 -18.04 -0.67 35.28
C VAL A 835 -16.97 -0.04 36.20
N ASP A 836 -17.03 -0.28 37.51
CA ASP A 836 -16.07 0.26 38.50
C ASP A 836 -14.82 -0.61 38.74
N ARG A 837 -14.59 -1.63 37.92
CA ARG A 837 -13.37 -2.46 38.01
C ARG A 837 -12.18 -1.77 37.35
N PRO A 838 -10.94 -2.11 37.77
CA PRO A 838 -9.78 -1.68 37.02
C PRO A 838 -9.87 -2.17 35.57
N CYS A 839 -9.30 -1.41 34.64
CA CYS A 839 -9.40 -1.70 33.22
C CYS A 839 -8.03 -1.82 32.56
N ILE A 840 -7.99 -2.63 31.51
CA ILE A 840 -6.95 -2.62 30.49
C ILE A 840 -7.50 -1.80 29.33
N LEU A 841 -6.93 -0.63 29.10
CA LEU A 841 -7.26 0.27 28.01
C LEU A 841 -6.32 0.04 26.82
N ASN A 842 -6.87 0.07 25.61
CA ASN A 842 -6.14 0.14 24.37
C ASN A 842 -6.83 1.15 23.45
N ALA A 843 -6.06 2.09 22.89
CA ALA A 843 -6.58 3.08 21.96
C ALA A 843 -5.77 3.11 20.66
N GLY A 844 -6.47 3.16 19.52
CA GLY A 844 -5.85 3.28 18.21
C GLY A 844 -6.67 2.62 17.09
N ARG A 845 -6.20 2.76 15.86
CA ARG A 845 -6.87 2.19 14.67
C ARG A 845 -7.07 0.69 14.83
N LEU A 846 -8.25 0.18 14.49
CA LEU A 846 -8.49 -1.27 14.41
C LEU A 846 -7.84 -1.79 13.13
N HIS A 847 -6.68 -2.44 13.27
CA HIS A 847 -5.84 -2.83 12.14
C HIS A 847 -5.01 -4.08 12.47
N PRO A 848 -4.70 -4.97 11.50
CA PRO A 848 -3.91 -6.18 11.73
C PRO A 848 -2.58 -5.96 12.47
N VAL A 849 -1.84 -4.89 12.13
CA VAL A 849 -0.57 -4.52 12.81
C VAL A 849 -0.78 -4.09 14.28
N LYS A 850 -1.96 -3.55 14.62
CA LYS A 850 -2.29 -3.11 15.99
C LYS A 850 -2.77 -4.26 16.88
N GLN A 851 -3.17 -5.38 16.27
CA GLN A 851 -3.40 -6.69 16.92
C GLN A 851 -4.35 -6.67 18.13
N GLN A 852 -5.36 -5.80 18.16
CA GLN A 852 -6.28 -5.73 19.30
C GLN A 852 -7.07 -7.04 19.56
N HIS A 853 -7.26 -7.85 18.52
CA HIS A 853 -7.84 -9.19 18.67
C HIS A 853 -6.94 -10.13 19.49
N LEU A 854 -5.61 -10.03 19.35
CA LEU A 854 -4.66 -10.81 20.17
C LEU A 854 -4.66 -10.32 21.63
N LEU A 855 -4.84 -9.02 21.87
CA LEU A 855 -5.03 -8.50 23.23
C LEU A 855 -6.30 -9.06 23.89
N ALA A 856 -7.40 -9.11 23.13
CA ALA A 856 -8.66 -9.68 23.61
C ALA A 856 -8.52 -11.17 23.91
N GLU A 857 -7.86 -11.92 23.02
CA GLU A 857 -7.56 -13.33 23.22
C GLU A 857 -6.66 -13.55 24.46
N ALA A 858 -5.59 -12.77 24.60
CA ALA A 858 -4.68 -12.83 25.74
C ALA A 858 -5.38 -12.53 27.08
N TRP A 859 -6.28 -11.54 27.09
CA TRP A 859 -7.09 -11.20 28.26
C TRP A 859 -8.05 -12.33 28.68
N ILE A 860 -8.60 -13.06 27.69
CA ILE A 860 -9.44 -14.23 27.93
C ILE A 860 -8.60 -15.40 28.45
N SER A 861 -7.53 -15.78 27.73
CA SER A 861 -6.75 -16.99 27.99
C SER A 861 -5.96 -16.93 29.30
N SER A 862 -5.46 -15.75 29.67
CA SER A 862 -4.76 -15.52 30.95
C SER A 862 -5.68 -15.51 32.18
N GLY A 863 -6.99 -15.42 31.99
CA GLY A 863 -7.94 -15.23 33.09
C GLY A 863 -7.99 -13.81 33.67
N LEU A 864 -7.32 -12.82 33.04
CA LEU A 864 -7.33 -11.41 33.46
C LEU A 864 -8.75 -10.82 33.53
N TRP A 865 -9.68 -11.33 32.72
CA TRP A 865 -11.11 -10.96 32.74
C TRP A 865 -11.81 -11.14 34.08
N LYS A 866 -11.24 -11.92 35.00
CA LYS A 866 -11.75 -12.07 36.37
C LYS A 866 -11.55 -10.80 37.20
N VAL A 867 -10.53 -10.01 36.87
CA VAL A 867 -10.05 -8.87 37.65
C VAL A 867 -10.18 -7.55 36.89
N TYR A 868 -9.79 -7.53 35.62
CA TYR A 868 -9.78 -6.35 34.77
C TYR A 868 -10.89 -6.39 33.73
N ASN A 869 -11.54 -5.25 33.49
CA ASN A 869 -12.29 -5.01 32.25
C ASN A 869 -11.33 -4.80 31.09
N LEU A 870 -11.74 -5.15 29.87
CA LEU A 870 -11.03 -4.77 28.64
C LEU A 870 -11.77 -3.66 27.91
N VAL A 871 -11.12 -2.53 27.65
CA VAL A 871 -11.68 -1.41 26.91
C VAL A 871 -10.82 -1.12 25.69
N ILE A 872 -11.40 -1.26 24.50
CA ILE A 872 -10.74 -0.96 23.22
C ILE A 872 -11.42 0.27 22.61
N VAL A 873 -10.64 1.27 22.23
CA VAL A 873 -11.13 2.50 21.59
C VAL A 873 -10.53 2.64 20.20
N GLY A 874 -11.37 2.62 19.17
CA GLY A 874 -10.92 2.87 17.80
C GLY A 874 -11.81 2.29 16.71
N GLY A 875 -11.49 2.66 15.47
CA GLY A 875 -12.26 2.26 14.29
C GLY A 875 -13.57 3.02 14.13
N LYS A 876 -14.13 2.99 12.92
CA LYS A 876 -15.41 3.66 12.65
C LYS A 876 -16.57 2.88 13.27
N ALA A 877 -17.31 3.54 14.14
CA ALA A 877 -18.53 2.99 14.75
C ALA A 877 -19.62 2.68 13.71
N VAL A 878 -19.67 3.46 12.62
CA VAL A 878 -20.63 3.33 11.52
C VAL A 878 -19.88 3.11 10.21
N ASN A 879 -20.26 2.09 9.45
CA ASN A 879 -19.60 1.68 8.19
C ASN A 879 -18.08 1.46 8.32
N PRO A 880 -17.62 0.55 9.20
CA PRO A 880 -16.22 0.21 9.35
C PRO A 880 -15.60 -0.26 8.03
N GLY A 881 -14.32 0.06 7.81
CA GLY A 881 -13.54 -0.42 6.66
C GLY A 881 -13.32 -1.94 6.70
N LYS A 882 -12.77 -2.52 5.64
CA LYS A 882 -12.52 -3.99 5.57
C LYS A 882 -11.65 -4.49 6.72
N GLU A 883 -10.54 -3.80 6.98
CA GLU A 883 -9.59 -4.16 8.06
C GLU A 883 -10.20 -3.98 9.44
N GLU A 884 -10.94 -2.89 9.66
CA GLU A 884 -11.64 -2.65 10.92
C GLU A 884 -12.67 -3.77 11.16
N ARG A 885 -13.47 -4.13 10.15
CA ARG A 885 -14.45 -5.23 10.23
C ARG A 885 -13.82 -6.57 10.59
N ASP A 886 -12.70 -6.93 9.96
CA ASP A 886 -11.99 -8.17 10.26
C ASP A 886 -11.54 -8.25 11.73
N ILE A 887 -11.01 -7.14 12.28
CA ILE A 887 -10.61 -7.08 13.70
C ILE A 887 -11.83 -7.18 14.62
N ILE A 888 -12.92 -6.48 14.30
CA ILE A 888 -14.16 -6.52 15.09
C ILE A 888 -14.78 -7.92 15.08
N GLU A 889 -14.84 -8.58 13.91
CA GLU A 889 -15.37 -9.93 13.75
C GLU A 889 -14.55 -10.95 14.56
N LYS A 890 -13.21 -10.84 14.54
CA LYS A 890 -12.34 -11.67 15.38
C LYS A 890 -12.62 -11.48 16.87
N ILE A 891 -12.76 -10.24 17.34
CA ILE A 891 -13.13 -9.94 18.73
C ILE A 891 -14.52 -10.51 19.06
N ALA A 892 -15.48 -10.38 18.14
CA ALA A 892 -16.84 -10.90 18.30
C ALA A 892 -16.86 -12.42 18.44
N LEU A 893 -16.10 -13.13 17.61
CA LEU A 893 -15.96 -14.59 17.66
C LEU A 893 -15.33 -15.05 18.98
N LEU A 894 -14.28 -14.35 19.45
CA LEU A 894 -13.66 -14.62 20.75
C LEU A 894 -14.66 -14.45 21.90
N ALA A 895 -15.45 -13.37 21.88
CA ALA A 895 -16.48 -13.13 22.89
C ALA A 895 -17.61 -14.17 22.83
N ALA A 896 -18.06 -14.56 21.64
CA ALA A 896 -19.10 -15.58 21.46
C ALA A 896 -18.65 -16.97 21.95
N GLY A 897 -17.37 -17.30 21.73
CA GLY A 897 -16.77 -18.54 22.24
C GLY A 897 -16.54 -18.56 23.76
N ASN A 898 -16.68 -17.42 24.45
CA ASN A 898 -16.37 -17.26 25.87
C ASN A 898 -17.49 -16.52 26.63
N PRO A 899 -18.68 -17.14 26.84
CA PRO A 899 -19.82 -16.48 27.48
C PRO A 899 -19.52 -15.86 28.85
N GLN A 900 -18.54 -16.38 29.58
CA GLN A 900 -18.09 -15.89 30.89
C GLN A 900 -17.50 -14.48 30.87
N VAL A 901 -17.07 -13.96 29.71
CA VAL A 901 -16.53 -12.60 29.58
C VAL A 901 -17.56 -11.57 29.13
N LYS A 902 -18.80 -11.99 28.90
CA LYS A 902 -19.92 -11.10 28.56
C LYS A 902 -20.07 -10.02 29.64
N GLY A 903 -20.31 -8.78 29.22
CA GLY A 903 -20.46 -7.64 30.14
C GLY A 903 -19.16 -7.14 30.78
N ARG A 904 -17.99 -7.67 30.39
CA ARG A 904 -16.67 -7.29 30.94
C ARG A 904 -15.72 -6.68 29.93
N PHE A 905 -16.18 -6.50 28.70
CA PHE A 905 -15.41 -5.83 27.67
C PHE A 905 -16.24 -4.79 26.92
N ALA A 906 -15.60 -3.69 26.56
CA ALA A 906 -16.18 -2.63 25.76
C ALA A 906 -15.33 -2.37 24.53
N VAL A 907 -15.98 -2.23 23.37
CA VAL A 907 -15.35 -1.73 22.15
C VAL A 907 -16.05 -0.44 21.75
N LEU A 908 -15.32 0.67 21.89
CA LEU A 908 -15.79 2.00 21.60
C LEU A 908 -15.29 2.42 20.21
N GLY A 909 -16.10 3.17 19.47
CA GLY A 909 -15.64 3.82 18.25
C GLY A 909 -14.49 4.79 18.54
N ALA A 910 -13.74 5.12 17.51
CA ALA A 910 -12.80 6.24 17.56
C ALA A 910 -13.51 7.51 18.04
N MET A 911 -12.79 8.34 18.79
CA MET A 911 -13.31 9.58 19.35
C MET A 911 -12.26 10.67 19.25
N GLU A 912 -12.68 11.92 19.45
CA GLU A 912 -11.75 13.05 19.50
C GLU A 912 -10.71 12.84 20.61
N ASN A 913 -9.45 13.17 20.33
CA ASN A 913 -8.35 12.97 21.27
C ASN A 913 -8.58 13.66 22.62
N ARG A 914 -9.14 14.88 22.63
CA ARG A 914 -9.51 15.57 23.87
C ARG A 914 -10.51 14.78 24.72
N LYS A 915 -11.45 14.08 24.08
CA LYS A 915 -12.44 13.23 24.77
C LYS A 915 -11.79 11.96 25.33
N LEU A 916 -10.86 11.34 24.57
CA LEU A 916 -10.07 10.21 25.06
C LEU A 916 -9.20 10.60 26.26
N ARG A 917 -8.47 11.72 26.18
CA ARG A 917 -7.70 12.29 27.29
C ARG A 917 -8.56 12.51 28.52
N SER A 918 -9.75 13.09 28.33
CA SER A 918 -10.72 13.33 29.43
C SER A 918 -11.17 12.01 30.07
N LEU A 919 -11.41 10.98 29.25
CA LEU A 919 -11.76 9.65 29.73
C LEU A 919 -10.62 9.01 30.53
N GLU A 920 -9.38 9.13 30.07
CA GLU A 920 -8.19 8.60 30.75
C GLU A 920 -7.99 9.23 32.14
N HIS A 921 -8.03 10.56 32.23
CA HIS A 921 -7.97 11.27 33.50
C HIS A 921 -9.17 10.94 34.39
N TRP A 922 -10.37 10.90 33.82
CA TRP A 922 -11.57 10.59 34.59
C TRP A 922 -11.52 9.19 35.19
N ILE A 923 -11.08 8.18 34.43
CA ILE A 923 -10.92 6.80 34.91
C ILE A 923 -9.94 6.76 36.10
N THR A 924 -8.77 7.37 35.95
CA THR A 924 -7.71 7.33 36.96
C THR A 924 -8.04 8.12 38.23
N GLU A 925 -8.85 9.17 38.12
CA GLU A 925 -9.30 10.00 39.24
C GLU A 925 -10.52 9.43 39.98
N ASN A 926 -11.44 8.76 39.27
CA ASN A 926 -12.76 8.41 39.82
C ASN A 926 -12.97 6.91 40.07
N ILE A 927 -12.20 6.02 39.42
CA ILE A 927 -12.33 4.58 39.64
C ILE A 927 -11.26 4.13 40.64
N ALA A 928 -11.63 4.12 41.91
CA ALA A 928 -10.72 3.68 42.98
C ALA A 928 -10.70 2.16 43.12
N GLY A 929 -9.51 1.57 43.14
CA GLY A 929 -9.32 0.15 43.42
C GLY A 929 -7.86 -0.17 43.74
N PRO A 930 -7.54 -1.27 44.45
CA PRO A 930 -6.16 -1.56 44.89
C PRO A 930 -5.17 -1.72 43.72
N LEU A 931 -5.67 -2.15 42.55
CA LEU A 931 -4.88 -2.36 41.34
C LEU A 931 -4.84 -1.09 40.47
N PRO A 932 -3.71 -0.79 39.80
CA PRO A 932 -3.65 0.32 38.86
C PRO A 932 -4.46 0.02 37.59
N HIS A 933 -4.94 1.06 36.93
CA HIS A 933 -5.42 0.92 35.54
C HIS A 933 -4.23 0.67 34.62
N VAL A 934 -4.45 -0.10 33.56
CA VAL A 934 -3.39 -0.56 32.65
C VAL A 934 -3.66 -0.03 31.25
N TYR A 935 -2.64 0.49 30.58
CA TYR A 935 -2.68 0.69 29.13
C TYR A 935 -1.82 -0.40 28.48
N ALA A 936 -2.43 -1.19 27.58
CA ALA A 936 -1.74 -2.28 26.90
C ALA A 936 -1.70 -2.03 25.39
N CYS A 937 -0.54 -1.63 24.88
CA CYS A 937 -0.29 -1.55 23.45
C CYS A 937 0.08 -2.93 22.90
N SER A 938 -0.86 -3.55 22.21
CA SER A 938 -0.69 -4.87 21.57
C SER A 938 -0.04 -4.82 20.19
N SER A 939 0.36 -3.64 19.70
CA SER A 939 0.85 -3.50 18.34
C SER A 939 2.07 -4.39 18.10
N TYR A 940 2.14 -5.04 16.94
CA TYR A 940 3.35 -5.78 16.51
C TYR A 940 4.62 -4.91 16.60
N LYS A 941 4.45 -3.62 16.32
CA LYS A 941 5.45 -2.57 16.44
C LYS A 941 4.76 -1.24 16.71
N GLU A 942 5.38 -0.37 17.51
CA GLU A 942 4.93 1.01 17.70
C GLU A 942 6.11 1.98 17.60
N GLU A 943 6.02 2.97 16.71
CA GLU A 943 7.13 3.89 16.41
C GLU A 943 7.11 5.12 17.31
N PHE A 944 5.93 5.72 17.53
CA PHE A 944 5.79 7.01 18.22
C PHE A 944 5.10 6.82 19.58
N GLY A 945 3.91 6.21 19.55
CA GLY A 945 3.15 5.96 20.76
C GLY A 945 2.57 7.21 21.42
N ILE A 946 2.03 8.18 20.67
CA ILE A 946 1.38 9.36 21.29
C ILE A 946 0.30 8.98 22.31
N ALA A 947 -0.59 8.03 21.97
CA ALA A 947 -1.60 7.52 22.91
C ALA A 947 -0.99 6.85 24.15
N ILE A 948 0.24 6.32 24.03
CA ILE A 948 0.98 5.70 25.13
C ILE A 948 1.51 6.77 26.07
N LEU A 949 2.10 7.83 25.52
CA LEU A 949 2.55 8.98 26.29
C LEU A 949 1.37 9.63 27.02
N GLU A 950 0.22 9.79 26.36
CA GLU A 950 -1.01 10.34 26.94
C GLU A 950 -1.53 9.49 28.11
N ALA A 951 -1.63 8.17 27.93
CA ALA A 951 -2.06 7.27 28.98
C ALA A 951 -1.06 7.20 30.16
N MET A 952 0.25 7.20 29.89
CA MET A 952 1.28 7.27 30.93
C MET A 952 1.17 8.56 31.73
N GLU A 953 0.96 9.70 31.06
CA GLU A 953 0.77 11.00 31.71
C GLU A 953 -0.45 10.97 32.63
N ALA A 954 -1.58 10.44 32.15
CA ALA A 954 -2.80 10.26 32.94
C ALA A 954 -2.64 9.31 34.14
N GLY A 955 -1.58 8.49 34.17
CA GLY A 955 -1.23 7.63 35.30
C GLY A 955 -1.57 6.15 35.10
N PHE A 956 -1.79 5.70 33.86
CA PHE A 956 -1.93 4.28 33.56
C PHE A 956 -0.58 3.55 33.69
N LEU A 957 -0.63 2.32 34.19
CA LEU A 957 0.51 1.41 34.13
C LEU A 957 0.68 0.91 32.69
N MET A 958 1.85 1.16 32.11
CA MET A 958 2.06 0.97 30.68
C MET A 958 2.68 -0.38 30.32
N PHE A 959 2.12 -1.06 29.31
CA PHE A 959 2.65 -2.27 28.66
C PHE A 959 2.72 -2.08 27.16
N GLY A 960 3.89 -2.21 26.52
CA GLY A 960 4.02 -1.98 25.08
C GLY A 960 5.09 -2.83 24.40
N PRO A 961 5.11 -2.86 23.07
CA PRO A 961 5.95 -3.78 22.32
C PRO A 961 7.45 -3.52 22.51
N VAL A 962 8.23 -4.60 22.54
CA VAL A 962 9.71 -4.56 22.44
C VAL A 962 10.20 -4.05 21.07
N ARG A 963 9.32 -3.93 20.06
CA ARG A 963 9.65 -3.49 18.70
C ARG A 963 9.16 -2.07 18.45
N GLY A 964 10.04 -1.25 17.89
CA GLY A 964 9.75 0.14 17.51
C GLY A 964 10.44 1.15 18.43
N GLY A 965 9.83 2.30 18.66
CA GLY A 965 10.42 3.43 19.39
C GLY A 965 10.26 3.40 20.92
N LEU A 966 9.34 2.59 21.45
CA LEU A 966 9.08 2.50 22.90
C LEU A 966 10.31 2.15 23.76
N PRO A 967 11.20 1.21 23.37
CA PRO A 967 12.43 0.94 24.12
C PRO A 967 13.35 2.16 24.26
N GLY A 968 13.13 3.23 23.49
CA GLY A 968 13.85 4.49 23.63
C GLY A 968 13.42 5.34 24.83
N TYR A 969 12.28 5.04 25.47
CA TYR A 969 11.74 5.80 26.61
C TYR A 969 11.01 4.97 27.68
N ILE A 970 10.86 3.66 27.47
CA ILE A 970 10.34 2.73 28.48
C ILE A 970 11.48 1.83 28.95
N THR A 971 11.79 1.93 30.24
CA THR A 971 12.69 1.02 30.96
C THR A 971 11.86 -0.03 31.67
N HIS A 972 11.95 -1.28 31.19
CA HIS A 972 11.15 -2.40 31.67
C HIS A 972 11.29 -2.59 33.19
N GLY A 973 10.17 -2.48 33.91
CA GLY A 973 10.08 -2.63 35.37
C GLY A 973 10.34 -1.36 36.18
N GLU A 974 10.71 -0.25 35.54
CA GLU A 974 10.99 1.03 36.24
C GLU A 974 9.91 2.09 35.99
N ASN A 975 9.56 2.33 34.73
CA ASN A 975 8.59 3.35 34.32
C ASN A 975 7.44 2.77 33.46
N GLY A 976 7.50 1.47 33.17
CA GLY A 976 6.55 0.70 32.36
C GLY A 976 7.10 -0.68 32.05
N PHE A 977 6.42 -1.45 31.20
CA PHE A 977 6.82 -2.81 30.85
C PHE A 977 6.88 -2.99 29.33
N LEU A 978 8.01 -3.50 28.84
CA LEU A 978 8.14 -3.99 27.48
C LEU A 978 7.66 -5.44 27.36
N MET A 979 6.94 -5.73 26.28
CA MET A 979 6.19 -6.96 26.03
C MET A 979 6.48 -7.50 24.63
N LYS A 980 6.57 -8.82 24.49
CA LYS A 980 6.53 -9.47 23.16
C LYS A 980 5.09 -9.52 22.67
N THR A 981 4.90 -9.21 21.40
CA THR A 981 3.58 -9.11 20.75
C THR A 981 3.54 -9.96 19.47
N ASP A 982 4.25 -11.08 19.48
CA ASP A 982 4.28 -12.01 18.34
C ASP A 982 3.04 -12.91 18.32
N SER A 983 2.45 -13.19 19.48
CA SER A 983 1.25 -14.01 19.66
C SER A 983 0.40 -13.54 20.85
N ALA A 984 -0.83 -14.04 20.95
CA ALA A 984 -1.68 -13.82 22.12
C ALA A 984 -1.09 -14.46 23.40
N GLU A 985 -0.34 -15.56 23.26
CA GLU A 985 0.35 -16.23 24.37
C GLU A 985 1.44 -15.33 24.96
N ASP A 986 2.30 -14.73 24.12
CA ASP A 986 3.35 -13.80 24.57
C ASP A 986 2.78 -12.60 25.36
N ILE A 987 1.65 -12.06 24.87
CA ILE A 987 0.93 -10.96 25.52
C ILE A 987 0.35 -11.44 26.86
N ALA A 988 -0.30 -12.62 26.87
CA ALA A 988 -0.92 -13.21 28.05
C ALA A 988 0.11 -13.50 29.14
N ASP A 989 1.24 -14.09 28.79
CA ASP A 989 2.33 -14.44 29.70
C ASP A 989 2.90 -13.19 30.37
N THR A 990 3.19 -12.15 29.59
CA THR A 990 3.72 -10.89 30.13
C THR A 990 2.71 -10.22 31.06
N LEU A 991 1.45 -10.06 30.62
CA LEU A 991 0.43 -9.40 31.42
C LEU A 991 0.09 -10.19 32.70
N SER A 992 -0.12 -11.50 32.59
CA SER A 992 -0.50 -12.33 33.75
C SER A 992 0.65 -12.50 34.75
N SER A 993 1.88 -12.65 34.28
CA SER A 993 3.06 -12.76 35.17
C SER A 993 3.33 -11.48 35.95
N ILE A 994 2.84 -10.33 35.52
CA ILE A 994 3.00 -9.07 36.25
C ILE A 994 1.74 -8.71 37.05
N LEU A 995 0.56 -8.88 36.45
CA LEU A 995 -0.72 -8.43 37.03
C LEU A 995 -1.38 -9.47 37.94
N LEU A 996 -1.13 -10.78 37.74
CA LEU A 996 -1.75 -11.87 38.51
C LEU A 996 -0.80 -12.56 39.49
N SER A 997 0.50 -12.65 39.17
CA SER A 997 1.47 -13.38 40.01
C SER A 997 1.78 -12.68 41.36
N GLY A 998 1.37 -11.42 41.51
CA GLY A 998 1.74 -10.55 42.62
C GLY A 998 0.60 -9.65 43.11
N THR A 999 -0.58 -10.20 43.40
CA THR A 999 -1.66 -9.46 44.09
C THR A 999 -1.25 -8.88 45.46
N GLY A 1000 -0.03 -9.13 45.94
CA GLY A 1000 0.61 -8.53 47.12
C GLY A 1000 1.53 -7.32 46.88
N ASP A 1001 1.90 -6.96 45.63
CA ASP A 1001 2.80 -5.83 45.33
C ASP A 1001 2.15 -4.73 44.48
N THR A 1002 0.87 -4.48 44.74
CA THR A 1002 0.08 -3.46 44.06
C THR A 1002 0.64 -2.05 44.27
N ARG A 1003 1.32 -1.81 45.40
CA ARG A 1003 2.03 -0.57 45.68
C ARG A 1003 3.15 -0.34 44.67
N LYS A 1004 4.03 -1.32 44.42
CA LYS A 1004 5.12 -1.16 43.45
C LYS A 1004 4.61 -0.93 42.03
N LEU A 1005 3.55 -1.62 41.61
CA LEU A 1005 2.94 -1.37 40.30
C LEU A 1005 2.43 0.07 40.15
N ARG A 1006 1.85 0.65 41.21
CA ARG A 1006 1.47 2.07 41.22
C ARG A 1006 2.67 3.00 41.24
N GLU A 1007 3.74 2.65 41.97
CA GLU A 1007 4.99 3.43 41.97
C GLU A 1007 5.62 3.49 40.58
N ILE A 1008 5.62 2.37 39.83
CA ILE A 1008 6.07 2.31 38.44
C ILE A 1008 5.20 3.22 37.54
N ALA A 1009 3.86 3.14 37.66
CA ALA A 1009 2.95 3.99 36.89
C ALA A 1009 3.17 5.49 37.18
N LEU A 1010 3.34 5.86 38.45
CA LEU A 1010 3.64 7.24 38.87
C LEU A 1010 5.02 7.69 38.38
N HIS A 1011 6.00 6.81 38.35
CA HIS A 1011 7.32 7.10 37.79
C HIS A 1011 7.22 7.39 36.29
N GLY A 1012 6.51 6.55 35.53
CA GLY A 1012 6.22 6.79 34.12
C GLY A 1012 5.53 8.14 33.87
N SER A 1013 4.47 8.45 34.64
CA SER A 1013 3.77 9.74 34.54
C SER A 1013 4.70 10.94 34.76
N ARG A 1014 5.58 10.88 35.77
CA ARG A 1014 6.57 11.94 36.03
C ARG A 1014 7.56 12.09 34.88
N GLU A 1015 8.09 10.99 34.37
CA GLU A 1015 9.07 11.01 33.28
C GLU A 1015 8.48 11.64 32.00
N ILE A 1016 7.23 11.29 31.68
CA ILE A 1016 6.51 11.87 30.55
C ILE A 1016 6.31 13.38 30.73
N ARG A 1017 5.89 13.83 31.92
CA ARG A 1017 5.71 15.27 32.22
C ARG A 1017 7.01 16.08 32.12
N GLU A 1018 8.14 15.49 32.49
CA GLU A 1018 9.45 16.16 32.49
C GLU A 1018 10.11 16.22 31.10
N HIS A 1019 9.98 15.15 30.30
CA HIS A 1019 10.76 14.97 29.08
C HIS A 1019 9.95 15.07 27.78
N TYR A 1020 8.64 14.81 27.83
CA TYR A 1020 7.76 14.72 26.66
C TYR A 1020 6.67 15.80 26.66
N ASN A 1021 6.90 16.92 27.35
CA ASN A 1021 6.01 18.08 27.32
C ASN A 1021 6.19 18.89 26.04
N ILE A 1022 5.10 19.06 25.27
CA ILE A 1022 5.14 19.79 24.00
C ILE A 1022 5.62 21.24 24.15
N SER A 1023 5.39 21.89 25.30
CA SER A 1023 5.85 23.25 25.60
C SER A 1023 7.38 23.36 25.67
N ARG A 1024 8.09 22.26 25.95
CA ARG A 1024 9.55 22.18 25.88
C ARG A 1024 10.00 21.97 24.44
N VAL A 1025 9.38 21.00 23.76
CA VAL A 1025 9.65 20.63 22.35
C VAL A 1025 9.48 21.82 21.42
N VAL A 1026 8.50 22.69 21.69
CA VAL A 1026 8.20 23.86 20.84
C VAL A 1026 9.35 24.87 20.78
N ARG A 1027 10.10 25.04 21.87
CA ARG A 1027 11.25 25.95 21.94
C ARG A 1027 12.36 25.47 21.02
N ASP A 1028 12.54 24.16 20.93
CA ASP A 1028 13.53 23.56 20.07
C ASP A 1028 13.22 23.79 18.59
N TYR A 1029 11.95 23.61 18.20
CA TYR A 1029 11.46 23.94 16.88
C TYR A 1029 11.57 25.44 16.57
N SER A 1030 11.08 26.30 17.46
CA SER A 1030 11.11 27.76 17.27
C SER A 1030 12.53 28.29 17.07
N SER A 1031 13.49 27.84 17.89
CA SER A 1031 14.90 28.19 17.73
C SER A 1031 15.46 27.72 16.39
N PHE A 1032 15.14 26.49 15.98
CA PHE A 1032 15.64 25.91 14.74
C PHE A 1032 15.05 26.58 13.50
N TYR A 1033 13.76 26.91 13.52
CA TYR A 1033 13.13 27.67 12.44
C TYR A 1033 13.78 29.03 12.24
N LYS A 1034 14.06 29.75 13.34
CA LYS A 1034 14.78 31.03 13.30
C LYS A 1034 16.19 30.87 12.72
N GLU A 1035 16.89 29.79 13.04
CA GLU A 1035 18.21 29.47 12.48
C GLU A 1035 18.15 29.22 10.97
N VAL A 1036 17.23 28.36 10.52
CA VAL A 1036 17.08 28.03 9.09
C VAL A 1036 16.69 29.25 8.26
N VAL A 1037 15.73 30.06 8.74
CA VAL A 1037 15.31 31.28 8.04
C VAL A 1037 16.47 32.29 7.92
N ARG A 1038 17.34 32.40 8.94
CA ARG A 1038 18.53 33.27 8.87
C ARG A 1038 19.59 32.78 7.88
N HIS A 1039 19.70 31.47 7.68
CA HIS A 1039 20.67 30.89 6.72
C HIS A 1039 20.14 30.86 5.28
N GLY A 1040 18.82 30.87 5.09
CA GLY A 1040 18.18 30.85 3.78
C GLY A 1040 17.94 32.24 3.15
N MET A 1041 18.07 33.32 3.94
CA MET A 1041 18.15 34.71 3.46
C MET A 1041 19.57 35.06 3.07
#